data_AF-A0A839WBH8-F1
#
_entry.id   AF-A0A839WBH8-F1
#
_cell.length_a   1.000
_cell.length_b   1.000
_cell.length_c   1.000
_cell.angle_alpha   90.00
_cell.angle_beta   90.00
_cell.angle_gamma   90.00
#
_symmetry.space_group_name_H-M   'P 1'
#
loop_
_entity.id
_entity.type
_entity.pdbx_description
1 polymer ?
#
loop_
_entity_poly.entity_id
_entity_poly.type
_entity_poly.pdbx_seq_one_letter_code
_entity_poly.pdbx_strand_id
1 'polypeptide(L)'
;MTISNDVAPRASFLSLRHVGAGAAVLALLSLALLAYGFLQTGLDPRQAWSDKAGAMRFLIFAGAFAVLAIGAAGAGARRRLLVLGAAGGLWVLAAFGVGSVASVMLVGLACLAIGDFLFGPLWRARFGLTTAGLLSTCVGLSVLMLVMGLTAPWPIHSAASHATVLGFLVLAGHRRIRLYAAGTAAWAAQHRDAGLRDHAAFSLLILALAAQSVYAALPEQYHDALGVHLLVATTLAQQGSWTPDPAQFVGAAAPYGANWIFAVSYMLAGEGAAKFANFALLGLLCAMLGNAVAWRQGRALALLAAALLASTPLAFITTASLFSENALAVFCLAPVLLLVRSHREFGLRDGAALAFLLAGAALVKLHAVLFFIPFGLVFAALLLRHNAPRRALTILAFSAVLTAVLGCQPYLHAYLVTGNPVYPWFNAVFKSPYFDSSANFSDGNWIGKLSPALPYLWTFKSSLFMESQDGALGFAVLGLLLPGLAMAVATRDRMALVAAAAGLGYVCMLVPVTQYMRYAYPALPLVLIVCASGLRAFAPGDGHPPHSSLARSSLAFGSLFVGLGLAFLPSAGWILPSFDANVVVGLRDRDSFISSRVPYRGLINAVNALAGRDARVLILGQPVGAGLASMPIYGVWYNPKVSQELANASSVDAAALVLHRNRITHVFWRPGAVPDKAPIARLLKQSGTPLASTGDAILYGVSIPAPNGANLLENSSFSDGLERWDNVGVSQQAQHGPITMPPGSRIAQAAVVEDTTLVYEASFLCGDDPATVGAQVNWLDSSGRIVDVVSRPETCTAPGRKASTIALTPPRSARTAFVYFHVIEGSPVVLEKLMLVKP
;
A
#
# COMPACT_ATOMS: atom_id res chain seq x y z
N MET A 1 31.06 -27.59 24.01
CA MET A 1 32.38 -27.13 24.50
C MET A 1 32.32 -25.62 24.68
N THR A 2 32.46 -25.19 25.94
CA THR A 2 32.66 -23.83 26.47
C THR A 2 31.98 -22.66 25.74
N ILE A 3 30.74 -22.38 26.15
CA ILE A 3 30.07 -21.09 25.97
C ILE A 3 30.81 -20.08 26.85
N SER A 4 31.44 -19.07 26.26
CA SER A 4 32.00 -17.95 27.00
C SER A 4 30.85 -17.17 27.65
N ASN A 5 30.80 -17.21 28.99
CA ASN A 5 30.03 -16.28 29.81
C ASN A 5 30.61 -14.87 29.60
N ASP A 6 30.04 -14.11 28.67
CA ASP A 6 30.37 -12.70 28.49
C ASP A 6 29.69 -11.91 29.61
N VAL A 7 30.51 -11.58 30.62
CA VAL A 7 30.22 -10.62 31.67
C VAL A 7 29.81 -9.29 31.02
N ALA A 8 28.59 -8.84 31.31
CA ALA A 8 28.13 -7.51 30.93
C ALA A 8 29.17 -6.45 31.37
N PRO A 9 29.48 -5.44 30.56
CA PRO A 9 30.38 -4.38 31.00
C PRO A 9 29.75 -3.72 32.23
N ARG A 10 30.41 -3.85 33.39
CA ARG A 10 30.06 -3.12 34.61
C ARG A 10 30.22 -1.63 34.32
N ALA A 11 29.15 -0.98 33.86
CA ALA A 11 29.05 0.47 33.94
C ALA A 11 29.16 0.84 35.42
N SER A 12 30.04 1.78 35.76
CA SER A 12 30.20 2.23 37.14
C SER A 12 28.84 2.71 37.66
N PHE A 13 28.41 2.16 38.80
CA PHE A 13 27.10 2.39 39.41
C PHE A 13 26.75 3.89 39.59
N LEU A 14 27.78 4.73 39.76
CA LEU A 14 27.66 6.19 39.85
C LEU A 14 27.23 6.86 38.53
N SER A 15 27.67 6.35 37.37
CA SER A 15 27.31 6.92 36.06
C SER A 15 25.85 6.66 35.67
N LEU A 16 25.28 5.52 36.04
CA LEU A 16 23.89 5.16 35.73
C LEU A 16 22.87 6.00 36.51
N ARG A 17 23.21 6.44 37.74
CA ARG A 17 22.34 7.29 38.55
C ARG A 17 22.15 8.69 37.97
N HIS A 18 23.24 9.35 37.55
CA HIS A 18 23.17 10.68 36.93
C HIS A 18 22.47 10.66 35.58
N VAL A 19 22.68 9.59 34.79
CA VAL A 19 22.00 9.49 33.50
C VAL A 19 20.52 9.12 33.64
N GLY A 20 20.17 8.31 34.63
CA GLY A 20 18.76 8.09 35.00
C GLY A 20 18.05 9.37 35.41
N ALA A 21 18.72 10.28 36.14
CA ALA A 21 18.18 11.59 36.49
C ALA A 21 17.95 12.48 35.26
N GLY A 22 18.90 12.53 34.32
CA GLY A 22 18.74 13.28 33.06
C GLY A 22 17.60 12.75 32.18
N ALA A 23 17.48 11.43 32.06
CA ALA A 23 16.37 10.81 31.34
C ALA A 23 15.02 11.07 32.03
N ALA A 24 14.97 11.06 33.37
CA ALA A 24 13.77 11.40 34.12
C ALA A 24 13.34 12.87 33.91
N VAL A 25 14.28 13.82 33.87
CA VAL A 25 14.00 15.23 33.56
C VAL A 25 13.43 15.36 32.14
N LEU A 26 14.04 14.72 31.14
CA LEU A 26 13.50 14.73 29.77
C LEU A 26 12.10 14.12 29.70
N ALA A 27 11.83 13.10 30.49
CA ALA A 27 10.52 12.48 30.54
C ALA A 27 9.48 13.41 31.20
N LEU A 28 9.83 14.12 32.28
CA LEU A 28 8.97 15.14 32.89
C LEU A 28 8.69 16.30 31.92
N LEU A 29 9.69 16.76 31.17
CA LEU A 29 9.51 17.77 30.12
C LEU A 29 8.59 17.28 29.01
N SER A 30 8.74 16.02 28.58
CA SER A 30 7.89 15.42 27.55
C SER A 30 6.44 15.27 28.04
N LEU A 31 6.23 14.91 29.31
CA LEU A 31 4.91 14.87 29.94
C LEU A 31 4.30 16.27 30.10
N ALA A 32 5.11 17.28 30.46
CA ALA A 32 4.66 18.67 30.51
C ALA A 32 4.23 19.18 29.13
N LEU A 33 4.97 18.81 28.07
CA LEU A 33 4.61 19.12 26.69
C LEU A 33 3.29 18.45 26.27
N LEU A 34 3.08 17.19 26.68
CA LEU A 34 1.80 16.50 26.46
C LEU A 34 0.65 17.19 27.19
N ALA A 35 0.83 17.52 28.47
CA ALA A 35 -0.18 18.24 29.26
C ALA A 35 -0.50 19.60 28.65
N TYR A 36 0.52 20.36 28.25
CA TYR A 36 0.35 21.60 27.50
C TYR A 36 -0.44 21.38 26.21
N GLY A 37 -0.12 20.35 25.43
CA GLY A 37 -0.84 20.03 24.20
C GLY A 37 -2.32 19.75 24.43
N PHE A 38 -2.67 18.94 25.44
CA PHE A 38 -4.07 18.70 25.83
C PHE A 38 -4.78 19.99 26.26
N LEU A 39 -4.13 20.83 27.06
CA LEU A 39 -4.70 22.11 27.52
C LEU A 39 -4.92 23.10 26.38
N GLN A 40 -3.99 23.19 25.43
CA GLN A 40 -4.05 24.14 24.31
C GLN A 40 -5.06 23.74 23.24
N THR A 41 -5.17 22.44 22.96
CA THR A 41 -6.05 21.94 21.89
C THR A 41 -7.46 21.60 22.38
N GLY A 42 -7.66 21.41 23.69
CA GLY A 42 -8.93 20.93 24.23
C GLY A 42 -9.28 19.52 23.76
N LEU A 43 -8.26 18.73 23.37
CA LEU A 43 -8.44 17.41 22.76
C LEU A 43 -9.15 16.45 23.73
N ASP A 44 -10.37 16.06 23.39
CA ASP A 44 -11.21 15.14 24.20
C ASP A 44 -11.46 13.84 23.41
N PRO A 45 -11.07 12.66 23.95
CA PRO A 45 -11.29 11.40 23.26
C PRO A 45 -12.77 11.12 22.96
N ARG A 46 -13.72 11.71 23.71
CA ARG A 46 -15.16 11.55 23.46
C ARG A 46 -15.60 12.14 22.12
N GLN A 47 -14.89 13.16 21.63
CA GLN A 47 -15.17 13.77 20.32
C GLN A 47 -14.69 12.90 19.16
N ALA A 48 -13.75 11.98 19.42
CA ALA A 48 -13.22 11.10 18.40
C ALA A 48 -14.23 10.03 17.95
N TRP A 49 -15.17 9.65 18.82
CA TRP A 49 -16.20 8.64 18.54
C TRP A 49 -17.39 9.24 17.78
N SER A 50 -17.91 8.53 16.75
CA SER A 50 -19.01 9.02 15.92
C SER A 50 -20.34 9.07 16.65
N ASP A 51 -20.51 8.15 17.59
CA ASP A 51 -21.73 8.01 18.37
C ASP A 51 -21.42 7.40 19.75
N LYS A 52 -22.26 7.77 20.73
CA LYS A 52 -22.12 7.28 22.11
C LYS A 52 -22.26 5.75 22.21
N ALA A 53 -22.99 5.11 21.29
CA ALA A 53 -23.22 3.67 21.33
C ALA A 53 -21.98 2.88 20.89
N GLY A 54 -21.21 3.37 19.91
CA GLY A 54 -19.90 2.81 19.53
C GLY A 54 -18.91 2.85 20.68
N ALA A 55 -18.78 4.01 21.34
CA ALA A 55 -17.95 4.15 22.53
C ALA A 55 -18.39 3.21 23.66
N MET A 56 -19.70 3.11 23.92
CA MET A 56 -20.24 2.19 24.94
C MET A 56 -19.95 0.72 24.59
N ARG A 57 -20.13 0.30 23.34
CA ARG A 57 -19.81 -1.06 22.87
C ARG A 57 -18.33 -1.38 23.07
N PHE A 58 -17.44 -0.43 22.79
CA PHE A 58 -16.01 -0.59 23.06
C PHE A 58 -15.71 -0.73 24.55
N LEU A 59 -16.34 0.08 25.42
CA LEU A 59 -16.18 -0.03 26.87
C LEU A 59 -16.70 -1.35 27.43
N ILE A 60 -17.83 -1.85 26.93
CA ILE A 60 -18.37 -3.18 27.30
C ILE A 60 -17.38 -4.27 26.87
N PHE A 61 -16.85 -4.21 25.65
CA PHE A 61 -15.86 -5.14 25.15
C PHE A 61 -14.58 -5.12 26.00
N ALA A 62 -14.04 -3.95 26.28
CA ALA A 62 -12.86 -3.78 27.13
C ALA A 62 -13.11 -4.25 28.57
N GLY A 63 -14.30 -3.99 29.12
CA GLY A 63 -14.72 -4.44 30.44
C GLY A 63 -14.84 -5.97 30.52
N ALA A 64 -15.47 -6.61 29.54
CA ALA A 64 -15.56 -8.06 29.45
C ALA A 64 -14.16 -8.71 29.35
N PHE A 65 -13.27 -8.11 28.55
CA PHE A 65 -11.89 -8.55 28.47
C PHE A 65 -11.14 -8.39 29.80
N ALA A 66 -11.33 -7.25 30.49
CA ALA A 66 -10.72 -7.00 31.79
C ALA A 66 -11.15 -8.04 32.83
N VAL A 67 -12.45 -8.41 32.86
CA VAL A 67 -12.96 -9.49 33.72
C VAL A 67 -12.28 -10.82 33.40
N LEU A 68 -12.15 -11.18 32.12
CA LEU A 68 -11.45 -12.39 31.69
C LEU A 68 -9.97 -12.36 32.11
N ALA A 69 -9.29 -11.23 31.93
CA ALA A 69 -7.88 -11.07 32.28
C ALA A 69 -7.63 -11.13 33.80
N ILE A 70 -8.53 -10.55 34.60
CA ILE A 70 -8.50 -10.60 36.07
C ILE A 70 -8.82 -12.02 36.56
N GLY A 71 -9.86 -12.66 36.02
CA GLY A 71 -10.20 -14.04 36.34
C GLY A 71 -9.07 -15.02 36.00
N ALA A 72 -8.40 -14.78 34.87
CA ALA A 72 -7.19 -15.53 34.52
C ALA A 72 -6.06 -15.26 35.52
N ALA A 73 -5.88 -14.04 36.05
CA ALA A 73 -4.79 -13.69 36.95
C ALA A 73 -4.68 -14.60 38.20
N GLY A 74 -5.81 -15.14 38.69
CA GLY A 74 -5.86 -16.11 39.80
C GLY A 74 -5.45 -17.55 39.45
N ALA A 75 -5.29 -17.88 38.17
CA ALA A 75 -4.84 -19.19 37.72
C ALA A 75 -3.30 -19.27 37.61
N GLY A 76 -2.71 -20.47 37.75
CA GLY A 76 -1.28 -20.68 37.49
C GLY A 76 -0.89 -20.26 36.06
N ALA A 77 0.35 -19.78 35.82
CA ALA A 77 0.68 -19.10 34.56
C ALA A 77 0.47 -19.96 33.29
N ARG A 78 0.64 -21.29 33.41
CA ARG A 78 0.30 -22.21 32.32
C ARG A 78 -1.19 -22.18 31.97
N ARG A 79 -2.08 -22.26 32.97
CA ARG A 79 -3.53 -22.16 32.76
C ARG A 79 -3.90 -20.78 32.22
N ARG A 80 -3.25 -19.71 32.68
CA ARG A 80 -3.42 -18.35 32.15
C ARG A 80 -3.13 -18.25 30.67
N LEU A 81 -1.95 -18.69 30.24
CA LEU A 81 -1.56 -18.66 28.83
C LEU A 81 -2.47 -19.54 27.97
N LEU A 82 -2.89 -20.70 28.48
CA LEU A 82 -3.83 -21.56 27.77
C LEU A 82 -5.22 -20.94 27.65
N VAL A 83 -5.76 -20.34 28.71
CA VAL A 83 -7.08 -19.69 28.69
C VAL A 83 -7.07 -18.47 27.78
N LEU A 84 -6.12 -17.54 27.95
CA LEU A 84 -6.03 -16.35 27.10
C LEU A 84 -5.68 -16.70 25.65
N GLY A 85 -4.82 -17.70 25.43
CA GLY A 85 -4.48 -18.20 24.11
C GLY A 85 -5.64 -18.91 23.42
N ALA A 86 -6.37 -19.78 24.13
CA ALA A 86 -7.55 -20.45 23.60
C ALA A 86 -8.69 -19.46 23.34
N ALA A 87 -8.94 -18.52 24.26
CA ALA A 87 -9.92 -17.46 24.06
C ALA A 87 -9.55 -16.58 22.87
N GLY A 88 -8.28 -16.19 22.73
CA GLY A 88 -7.79 -15.45 21.58
C GLY A 88 -7.90 -16.23 20.26
N GLY A 89 -7.59 -17.54 20.28
CA GLY A 89 -7.74 -18.40 19.12
C GLY A 89 -9.20 -18.59 18.70
N LEU A 90 -10.10 -18.83 19.66
CA LEU A 90 -11.53 -18.90 19.43
C LEU A 90 -12.09 -17.58 18.92
N TRP A 91 -11.63 -16.45 19.47
CA TRP A 91 -11.99 -15.12 19.02
C TRP A 91 -11.57 -14.87 17.57
N VAL A 92 -10.33 -15.22 17.20
CA VAL A 92 -9.85 -15.09 15.82
C VAL A 92 -10.64 -15.99 14.87
N LEU A 93 -10.97 -17.22 15.27
CA LEU A 93 -11.81 -18.12 14.49
C LEU A 93 -13.23 -17.56 14.32
N ALA A 94 -13.82 -17.01 15.37
CA ALA A 94 -15.13 -16.36 15.31
C ALA A 94 -15.10 -15.12 14.41
N ALA A 95 -14.04 -14.31 14.50
CA ALA A 95 -13.96 -13.04 13.80
C ALA A 95 -13.68 -13.18 12.30
N PHE A 96 -12.78 -14.08 11.91
CA PHE A 96 -12.35 -14.22 10.51
C PHE A 96 -12.87 -15.47 9.82
N GLY A 97 -13.37 -16.46 10.57
CA GLY A 97 -13.78 -17.76 10.06
C GLY A 97 -12.61 -18.73 9.84
N VAL A 98 -12.92 -20.03 9.84
CA VAL A 98 -11.94 -21.13 9.72
C VAL A 98 -11.16 -21.05 8.41
N GLY A 99 -11.81 -20.72 7.29
CA GLY A 99 -11.17 -20.62 5.98
C GLY A 99 -10.08 -19.55 5.93
N SER A 100 -10.38 -18.35 6.46
CA SER A 100 -9.42 -17.24 6.53
C SER A 100 -8.20 -17.61 7.37
N VAL A 101 -8.43 -18.24 8.53
CA VAL A 101 -7.35 -18.68 9.42
C VAL A 101 -6.50 -19.76 8.76
N ALA A 102 -7.11 -20.77 8.14
CA ALA A 102 -6.41 -21.84 7.45
C ALA A 102 -5.56 -21.30 6.28
N SER A 103 -6.10 -20.37 5.49
CA SER A 103 -5.40 -19.68 4.39
C SER A 103 -4.13 -18.98 4.88
N VAL A 104 -4.25 -18.11 5.89
CA VAL A 104 -3.10 -17.34 6.39
C VAL A 104 -2.09 -18.23 7.10
N MET A 105 -2.54 -19.28 7.79
CA MET A 105 -1.64 -20.30 8.34
C MET A 105 -0.88 -21.05 7.24
N LEU A 106 -1.55 -21.45 6.16
CA LEU A 106 -0.92 -22.12 5.02
C LEU A 106 0.17 -21.23 4.39
N VAL A 107 -0.15 -19.96 4.12
CA VAL A 107 0.82 -18.97 3.61
C VAL A 107 1.98 -18.78 4.59
N GLY A 108 1.70 -18.55 5.87
CA GLY A 108 2.72 -18.31 6.89
C GLY A 108 3.66 -19.50 7.09
N LEU A 109 3.12 -20.72 7.10
CA LEU A 109 3.89 -21.96 7.24
C LEU A 109 4.76 -22.25 6.00
N ALA A 110 4.24 -21.99 4.80
CA ALA A 110 5.01 -22.10 3.56
C ALA A 110 6.18 -21.10 3.55
N CYS A 111 5.92 -19.84 3.93
CA CYS A 111 6.95 -18.81 4.05
C CYS A 111 8.01 -19.18 5.11
N LEU A 112 7.59 -19.66 6.29
CA LEU A 112 8.51 -20.16 7.31
C LEU A 112 9.38 -21.30 6.76
N ALA A 113 8.80 -22.26 6.05
CA ALA A 113 9.53 -23.38 5.47
C ALA A 113 10.56 -22.94 4.42
N ILE A 114 10.21 -21.97 3.56
CA ILE A 114 11.11 -21.39 2.55
C ILE A 114 12.28 -20.68 3.24
N GLY A 115 12.02 -19.73 4.13
CA GLY A 115 13.09 -18.98 4.77
C GLY A 115 13.96 -19.85 5.67
N ASP A 116 13.37 -20.84 6.35
CA ASP A 116 14.13 -21.78 7.17
C ASP A 116 15.03 -22.68 6.32
N PHE A 117 14.58 -23.07 5.13
CA PHE A 117 15.42 -23.79 4.19
C PHE A 117 16.66 -22.98 3.79
N LEU A 118 16.47 -21.69 3.49
CA LEU A 118 17.54 -20.83 2.99
C LEU A 118 18.54 -20.42 4.10
N PHE A 119 18.05 -20.03 5.28
CA PHE A 119 18.88 -19.41 6.33
C PHE A 119 18.62 -19.96 7.74
N GLY A 120 17.62 -20.82 7.93
CA GLY A 120 17.21 -21.37 9.22
C GLY A 120 18.33 -22.03 10.04
N PRO A 121 19.13 -22.97 9.48
CA PRO A 121 20.23 -23.59 10.22
C PRO A 121 21.22 -22.59 10.82
N LEU A 122 21.55 -21.53 10.07
CA LEU A 122 22.44 -20.46 10.52
C LEU A 122 21.85 -19.72 11.72
N TRP A 123 20.57 -19.35 11.63
CA TRP A 123 19.91 -18.54 12.65
C TRP A 123 19.52 -19.32 13.90
N ARG A 124 19.14 -20.60 13.76
CA ARG A 124 18.85 -21.44 14.93
C ARG A 124 20.09 -21.62 15.81
N ALA A 125 21.25 -21.81 15.17
CA ALA A 125 22.52 -21.93 15.89
C ALA A 125 22.91 -20.62 16.60
N ARG A 126 22.61 -19.46 16.01
CA ARG A 126 23.06 -18.15 16.52
C ARG A 126 22.06 -17.44 17.45
N PHE A 127 20.76 -17.51 17.18
CA PHE A 127 19.74 -16.64 17.80
C PHE A 127 18.63 -17.40 18.53
N GLY A 128 18.60 -18.73 18.44
CA GLY A 128 17.51 -19.56 18.95
C GLY A 128 16.28 -19.59 18.04
N LEU A 129 15.31 -20.44 18.40
CA LEU A 129 14.17 -20.77 17.54
C LEU A 129 13.25 -19.59 17.26
N THR A 130 12.93 -18.74 18.25
CA THR A 130 11.98 -17.64 18.04
C THR A 130 12.49 -16.64 17.02
N THR A 131 13.72 -16.13 17.19
CA THR A 131 14.29 -15.15 16.25
C THR A 131 14.54 -15.77 14.87
N ALA A 132 15.00 -17.02 14.82
CA ALA A 132 15.18 -17.74 13.56
C ALA A 132 13.87 -17.90 12.79
N GLY A 133 12.77 -18.26 13.48
CA GLY A 133 11.46 -18.41 12.87
C GLY A 133 10.92 -17.08 12.32
N LEU A 134 11.02 -15.99 13.10
CA LEU A 134 10.58 -14.66 12.67
C LEU A 134 11.30 -14.18 11.41
N LEU A 135 12.64 -14.26 11.40
CA LEU A 135 13.44 -13.87 10.23
C LEU A 135 13.19 -14.80 9.02
N SER A 136 12.99 -16.10 9.26
CA SER A 136 12.66 -17.08 8.22
C SER A 136 11.33 -16.76 7.56
N THR A 137 10.29 -16.46 8.35
CA THR A 137 9.00 -16.04 7.80
C THR A 137 9.14 -14.77 6.94
N CYS A 138 9.94 -13.79 7.38
CA CYS A 138 10.18 -12.57 6.59
C CYS A 138 10.86 -12.85 5.25
N VAL A 139 11.90 -13.70 5.23
CA VAL A 139 12.55 -14.11 3.97
C VAL A 139 11.58 -14.86 3.08
N GLY A 140 10.79 -15.78 3.63
CA GLY A 140 9.77 -16.50 2.87
C GLY A 140 8.71 -15.59 2.25
N LEU A 141 8.26 -14.57 2.99
CA LEU A 141 7.36 -13.55 2.46
C LEU A 141 8.01 -12.75 1.32
N SER A 142 9.29 -12.40 1.43
CA SER A 142 10.04 -11.75 0.34
C SER A 142 10.09 -12.61 -0.92
N VAL A 143 10.37 -13.91 -0.78
CA VAL A 143 10.36 -14.86 -1.90
C VAL A 143 8.96 -14.98 -2.50
N LEU A 144 7.91 -15.09 -1.68
CA LEU A 144 6.52 -15.13 -2.14
C LEU A 144 6.18 -13.88 -2.97
N MET A 145 6.52 -12.69 -2.48
CA MET A 145 6.27 -11.43 -3.19
C MET A 145 7.02 -11.36 -4.52
N LEU A 146 8.28 -11.82 -4.56
CA LEU A 146 9.08 -11.85 -5.78
C LEU A 146 8.47 -12.80 -6.83
N VAL A 147 8.11 -14.02 -6.41
CA VAL A 147 7.49 -15.02 -7.30
C VAL A 147 6.17 -14.49 -7.83
N MET A 148 5.31 -13.97 -6.95
CA MET A 148 4.03 -13.39 -7.36
C MET A 148 4.22 -12.21 -8.31
N GLY A 149 5.16 -11.31 -8.05
CA GLY A 149 5.45 -10.18 -8.94
C GLY A 149 5.90 -10.60 -10.33
N LEU A 150 6.69 -11.67 -10.43
CA LEU A 150 7.15 -12.23 -11.71
C LEU A 150 6.04 -12.96 -12.47
N THR A 151 5.18 -13.69 -11.77
CA THR A 151 4.13 -14.50 -12.41
C THR A 151 2.80 -13.77 -12.59
N ALA A 152 2.61 -12.63 -11.93
CA ALA A 152 1.35 -11.87 -11.95
C ALA A 152 0.78 -11.62 -13.35
N PRO A 153 1.57 -11.34 -14.41
CA PRO A 153 1.03 -11.17 -15.75
C PRO A 153 0.47 -12.45 -16.39
N TRP A 154 0.77 -13.63 -15.86
CA TRP A 154 0.38 -14.91 -16.45
C TRP A 154 -0.94 -15.43 -15.86
N PRO A 155 -1.84 -16.01 -16.68
CA PRO A 155 -3.16 -16.47 -16.25
C PRO A 155 -3.11 -17.82 -15.50
N ILE A 156 -2.32 -17.88 -14.43
CA ILE A 156 -2.07 -19.11 -13.64
C ILE A 156 -2.55 -19.00 -12.19
N HIS A 157 -3.01 -17.81 -11.79
CA HIS A 157 -3.40 -17.53 -10.42
C HIS A 157 -4.83 -18.00 -10.14
N SER A 158 -4.96 -18.99 -9.26
CA SER A 158 -6.24 -19.52 -8.83
C SER A 158 -6.13 -20.06 -7.40
N ALA A 159 -7.27 -20.27 -6.74
CA ALA A 159 -7.30 -20.92 -5.43
C ALA A 159 -6.57 -22.28 -5.46
N ALA A 160 -6.81 -23.08 -6.51
CA ALA A 160 -6.25 -24.42 -6.65
C ALA A 160 -4.73 -24.41 -6.87
N SER A 161 -4.22 -23.52 -7.73
CA SER A 161 -2.77 -23.43 -7.99
C SER A 161 -2.02 -22.98 -6.73
N HIS A 162 -2.54 -21.99 -5.99
CA HIS A 162 -1.93 -21.55 -4.74
C HIS A 162 -2.04 -22.59 -3.62
N ALA A 163 -3.18 -23.24 -3.44
CA ALA A 163 -3.35 -24.29 -2.43
C ALA A 163 -2.38 -25.46 -2.66
N THR A 164 -2.20 -25.84 -3.94
CA THR A 164 -1.29 -26.93 -4.34
C THR A 164 0.17 -26.58 -4.04
N VAL A 165 0.64 -25.41 -4.51
CA VAL A 165 2.03 -24.99 -4.33
C VAL A 165 2.35 -24.77 -2.85
N LEU A 166 1.49 -24.05 -2.12
CA LEU A 166 1.72 -23.79 -0.70
C LEU A 166 1.60 -25.07 0.14
N GLY A 167 0.63 -25.94 -0.18
CA GLY A 167 0.47 -27.25 0.46
C GLY A 167 1.72 -28.12 0.27
N PHE A 168 2.25 -28.18 -0.95
CA PHE A 168 3.50 -28.87 -1.23
C PHE A 168 4.67 -28.31 -0.42
N LEU A 169 4.82 -26.98 -0.34
CA LEU A 169 5.88 -26.33 0.45
C LEU A 169 5.78 -26.64 1.95
N VAL A 170 4.56 -26.67 2.50
CA VAL A 170 4.32 -27.07 3.90
C VAL A 170 4.66 -28.54 4.12
N LEU A 171 4.24 -29.44 3.22
CA LEU A 171 4.56 -30.86 3.30
C LEU A 171 6.07 -31.12 3.19
N ALA A 172 6.75 -30.48 2.23
CA ALA A 172 8.20 -30.56 2.08
C ALA A 172 8.94 -29.97 3.30
N GLY A 173 8.37 -28.93 3.91
CA GLY A 173 8.89 -28.24 5.10
C GLY A 173 8.48 -28.83 6.45
N HIS A 174 7.69 -29.91 6.49
CA HIS A 174 6.98 -30.33 7.72
C HIS A 174 7.91 -30.57 8.92
N ARG A 175 9.11 -31.12 8.72
CA ARG A 175 10.08 -31.35 9.82
C ARG A 175 10.55 -30.04 10.45
N ARG A 176 10.79 -29.02 9.63
CA ARG A 176 11.21 -27.68 10.05
C ARG A 176 10.06 -26.98 10.79
N ILE A 177 8.85 -27.09 10.25
CA ILE A 177 7.64 -26.55 10.89
C ILE A 177 7.40 -27.20 12.26
N ARG A 178 7.51 -28.53 12.35
CA ARG A 178 7.37 -29.26 13.63
C ARG A 178 8.42 -28.85 14.65
N LEU A 179 9.65 -28.55 14.23
CA LEU A 179 10.70 -28.02 15.12
C LEU A 179 10.28 -26.68 15.74
N TYR A 180 9.78 -25.74 14.94
CA TYR A 180 9.31 -24.45 15.45
C TYR A 180 8.06 -24.59 16.33
N ALA A 181 7.10 -25.43 15.93
CA ALA A 181 5.91 -25.70 16.74
C ALA A 181 6.28 -26.30 18.10
N ALA A 182 7.17 -27.29 18.13
CA ALA A 182 7.68 -27.87 19.37
C ALA A 182 8.45 -26.86 20.21
N GLY A 183 9.26 -26.00 19.58
CA GLY A 183 9.96 -24.90 20.24
C GLY A 183 9.02 -23.90 20.91
N THR A 184 7.95 -23.50 20.22
CA THR A 184 6.91 -22.61 20.78
C THR A 184 6.17 -23.28 21.94
N ALA A 185 5.82 -24.56 21.82
CA ALA A 185 5.19 -25.31 22.89
C ALA A 185 6.11 -25.45 24.12
N ALA A 186 7.40 -25.74 23.90
CA ALA A 186 8.40 -25.81 24.96
C ALA A 186 8.60 -24.45 25.64
N TRP A 187 8.68 -23.37 24.86
CA TRP A 187 8.75 -22.00 25.38
C TRP A 187 7.54 -21.68 26.27
N ALA A 188 6.33 -21.98 25.80
CA ALA A 188 5.11 -21.77 26.59
C ALA A 188 5.10 -22.62 27.87
N ALA A 189 5.64 -23.85 27.82
CA ALA A 189 5.71 -24.77 28.94
C ALA A 189 6.76 -24.39 30.00
N GLN A 190 7.84 -23.69 29.61
CA GLN A 190 8.93 -23.25 30.50
C GLN A 190 8.60 -21.95 31.25
N HIS A 191 7.75 -21.07 30.69
CA HIS A 191 7.39 -19.79 31.30
C HIS A 191 6.23 -19.89 32.30
N ARG A 192 6.32 -20.84 33.24
CA ARG A 192 5.27 -21.14 34.24
C ARG A 192 5.14 -20.10 35.36
N ASP A 193 6.14 -19.22 35.50
CA ASP A 193 6.23 -18.25 36.60
C ASP A 193 6.22 -16.79 36.07
N ALA A 194 5.30 -16.48 35.14
CA ALA A 194 5.09 -15.10 34.72
C ALA A 194 4.49 -14.29 35.89
N GLY A 195 5.23 -13.28 36.34
CA GLY A 195 4.79 -12.37 37.39
C GLY A 195 3.58 -11.54 36.99
N LEU A 196 2.93 -10.88 37.96
CA LEU A 196 1.75 -10.06 37.72
C LEU A 196 1.98 -8.95 36.68
N ARG A 197 3.21 -8.44 36.56
CA ARG A 197 3.58 -7.41 35.57
C ARG A 197 3.57 -7.93 34.14
N ASP A 198 4.17 -9.09 33.91
CA ASP A 198 4.16 -9.72 32.59
C ASP A 198 2.73 -10.06 32.19
N HIS A 199 1.90 -10.48 33.15
CA HIS A 199 0.48 -10.71 32.94
C HIS A 199 -0.27 -9.44 32.56
N ALA A 200 -0.06 -8.35 33.28
CA ALA A 200 -0.69 -7.06 32.97
C ALA A 200 -0.28 -6.53 31.59
N ALA A 201 1.02 -6.52 31.29
CA ALA A 201 1.53 -6.10 29.98
C ALA A 201 1.04 -7.00 28.84
N PHE A 202 0.98 -8.32 29.06
CA PHE A 202 0.41 -9.25 28.09
C PHE A 202 -1.09 -9.02 27.90
N SER A 203 -1.84 -8.78 28.98
CA SER A 203 -3.27 -8.50 28.92
C SER A 203 -3.55 -7.21 28.15
N LEU A 204 -2.74 -6.16 28.33
CA LEU A 204 -2.82 -4.92 27.55
C LEU A 204 -2.57 -5.17 26.07
N LEU A 205 -1.54 -5.96 25.72
CA LEU A 205 -1.26 -6.34 24.34
C LEU A 205 -2.43 -7.10 23.71
N ILE A 206 -2.95 -8.12 24.40
CA ILE A 206 -4.06 -8.92 23.89
C ILE A 206 -5.34 -8.08 23.78
N LEU A 207 -5.63 -7.18 24.73
CA LEU A 207 -6.75 -6.24 24.61
C LEU A 207 -6.63 -5.39 23.35
N ALA A 208 -5.46 -4.79 23.11
CA ALA A 208 -5.22 -3.94 21.95
C ALA A 208 -5.37 -4.74 20.64
N LEU A 209 -4.78 -5.93 20.55
CA LEU A 209 -4.91 -6.82 19.38
C LEU A 209 -6.35 -7.32 19.18
N ALA A 210 -7.07 -7.64 20.26
CA ALA A 210 -8.46 -8.06 20.18
C ALA A 210 -9.35 -6.92 19.68
N ALA A 211 -9.15 -5.69 20.17
CA ALA A 211 -9.83 -4.50 19.66
C ALA A 211 -9.51 -4.25 18.17
N GLN A 212 -8.24 -4.32 17.77
CA GLN A 212 -7.82 -4.21 16.37
C GLN A 212 -8.50 -5.24 15.48
N SER A 213 -8.59 -6.49 15.95
CA SER A 213 -9.15 -7.58 15.17
C SER A 213 -10.64 -7.43 14.88
N VAL A 214 -11.40 -6.71 15.73
CA VAL A 214 -12.80 -6.35 15.41
C VAL A 214 -12.84 -5.54 14.11
N TYR A 215 -12.05 -4.47 14.03
CA TYR A 215 -12.00 -3.63 12.84
C TYR A 215 -11.41 -4.34 11.64
N ALA A 216 -10.36 -5.14 11.83
CA ALA A 216 -9.76 -5.91 10.75
C ALA A 216 -10.72 -6.98 10.21
N ALA A 217 -11.62 -7.53 11.02
CA ALA A 217 -12.61 -8.52 10.58
C ALA A 217 -13.83 -7.91 9.86
N LEU A 218 -14.09 -6.61 10.05
CA LEU A 218 -15.16 -5.93 9.33
C LEU A 218 -14.88 -5.91 7.82
N PRO A 219 -15.94 -5.88 6.98
CA PRO A 219 -15.79 -5.67 5.55
C PRO A 219 -14.98 -4.42 5.23
N GLU A 220 -14.20 -4.48 4.14
CA GLU A 220 -13.38 -3.38 3.66
C GLU A 220 -14.27 -2.20 3.26
N GLN A 221 -13.83 -1.02 3.71
CA GLN A 221 -14.58 0.23 3.63
C GLN A 221 -13.75 1.37 3.06
N TYR A 222 -12.44 1.32 3.16
CA TYR A 222 -11.59 2.46 2.86
C TYR A 222 -11.37 2.65 1.36
N HIS A 223 -11.33 3.91 0.91
CA HIS A 223 -11.22 4.26 -0.52
C HIS A 223 -9.95 3.70 -1.15
N ASP A 224 -8.77 3.90 -0.54
CA ASP A 224 -7.51 3.37 -1.06
C ASP A 224 -7.53 1.83 -1.20
N ALA A 225 -8.17 1.14 -0.25
CA ALA A 225 -8.28 -0.31 -0.30
C ALA A 225 -9.25 -0.78 -1.39
N LEU A 226 -10.44 -0.18 -1.49
CA LEU A 226 -11.43 -0.52 -2.51
C LEU A 226 -11.04 -0.08 -3.93
N GLY A 227 -10.20 0.95 -4.03
CA GLY A 227 -9.72 1.50 -5.29
C GLY A 227 -8.49 0.79 -5.85
N VAL A 228 -7.64 0.26 -4.97
CA VAL A 228 -6.35 -0.35 -5.33
C VAL A 228 -6.12 -1.69 -4.66
N HIS A 229 -6.04 -1.76 -3.33
CA HIS A 229 -5.46 -2.93 -2.66
C HIS A 229 -6.32 -4.20 -2.78
N LEU A 230 -7.63 -4.08 -2.54
CA LEU A 230 -8.59 -5.15 -2.76
C LEU A 230 -8.91 -5.32 -4.25
N LEU A 231 -8.79 -4.26 -5.06
CA LEU A 231 -8.93 -4.35 -6.51
C LEU A 231 -7.90 -5.32 -7.10
N VAL A 232 -6.62 -5.21 -6.71
CA VAL A 232 -5.56 -6.14 -7.15
C VAL A 232 -5.94 -7.60 -6.83
N ALA A 233 -6.35 -7.86 -5.59
CA ALA A 233 -6.70 -9.21 -5.14
C ALA A 233 -7.92 -9.79 -5.88
N THR A 234 -8.97 -8.98 -6.04
CA THR A 234 -10.21 -9.38 -6.73
C THR A 234 -9.97 -9.60 -8.23
N THR A 235 -9.19 -8.72 -8.87
CA THR A 235 -8.81 -8.84 -10.28
C THR A 235 -8.02 -10.13 -10.52
N LEU A 236 -7.01 -10.41 -9.70
CA LEU A 236 -6.21 -11.64 -9.83
C LEU A 236 -7.06 -12.90 -9.66
N ALA A 237 -7.98 -12.90 -8.68
CA ALA A 237 -8.87 -14.02 -8.43
C ALA A 237 -9.87 -14.27 -9.57
N GLN A 238 -10.30 -13.21 -10.25
CA GLN A 238 -11.26 -13.30 -11.35
C GLN A 238 -10.57 -13.62 -12.68
N GLN A 239 -9.48 -12.92 -13.00
CA GLN A 239 -8.84 -12.97 -14.32
C GLN A 239 -7.69 -13.98 -14.38
N GLY A 240 -7.16 -14.39 -13.23
CA GLY A 240 -5.98 -15.25 -13.14
C GLY A 240 -4.66 -14.54 -13.39
N SER A 241 -4.68 -13.26 -13.74
CA SER A 241 -3.53 -12.41 -14.04
C SER A 241 -3.78 -10.94 -13.66
N TRP A 242 -2.70 -10.17 -13.55
CA TRP A 242 -2.69 -8.72 -13.35
C TRP A 242 -2.00 -8.06 -14.53
N THR A 243 -2.80 -7.52 -15.45
CA THR A 243 -2.33 -6.83 -16.67
C THR A 243 -3.13 -5.54 -16.89
N PRO A 244 -3.13 -4.60 -15.92
CA PRO A 244 -3.83 -3.33 -16.08
C PRO A 244 -3.18 -2.48 -17.17
N ASP A 245 -3.99 -1.70 -17.87
CA ASP A 245 -3.52 -0.69 -18.82
C ASP A 245 -3.00 0.55 -18.05
N PRO A 246 -1.70 0.90 -18.16
CA PRO A 246 -1.16 2.10 -17.52
C PRO A 246 -1.83 3.39 -17.98
N ALA A 247 -2.35 3.45 -19.20
CA ALA A 247 -3.08 4.63 -19.68
C ALA A 247 -4.42 4.84 -18.94
N GLN A 248 -4.94 3.80 -18.29
CA GLN A 248 -6.26 3.80 -17.66
C GLN A 248 -6.22 3.68 -16.13
N PHE A 249 -5.07 3.31 -15.55
CA PHE A 249 -4.95 3.13 -14.12
C PHE A 249 -3.56 3.52 -13.60
N VAL A 250 -3.52 4.53 -12.74
CA VAL A 250 -2.27 5.07 -12.15
C VAL A 250 -1.46 4.03 -11.38
N GLY A 251 -2.13 3.03 -10.80
CA GLY A 251 -1.48 1.96 -10.04
C GLY A 251 -0.88 0.86 -10.91
N ALA A 252 -1.07 0.86 -12.23
CA ALA A 252 -0.83 -0.30 -13.09
C ALA A 252 0.51 -1.02 -12.87
N ALA A 253 1.59 -0.25 -12.70
CA ALA A 253 2.95 -0.74 -12.53
C ALA A 253 3.56 -0.44 -11.14
N ALA A 254 2.73 -0.19 -10.12
CA ALA A 254 3.22 0.09 -8.77
C ALA A 254 3.88 -1.15 -8.12
N PRO A 255 4.84 -0.97 -7.19
CA PRO A 255 5.35 -2.07 -6.38
C PRO A 255 4.24 -2.61 -5.48
N TYR A 256 3.83 -3.86 -5.73
CA TYR A 256 2.63 -4.47 -5.15
C TYR A 256 2.89 -5.60 -4.15
N GLY A 257 4.09 -5.69 -3.57
CA GLY A 257 4.49 -6.77 -2.66
C GLY A 257 3.48 -7.09 -1.56
N ALA A 258 2.97 -6.09 -0.84
CA ALA A 258 1.93 -6.32 0.18
C ALA A 258 0.63 -6.89 -0.42
N ASN A 259 0.24 -6.39 -1.60
CA ASN A 259 -0.96 -6.85 -2.30
C ASN A 259 -0.82 -8.28 -2.80
N TRP A 260 0.38 -8.76 -3.08
CA TRP A 260 0.61 -10.18 -3.40
C TRP A 260 0.30 -11.10 -2.22
N ILE A 261 0.66 -10.68 -1.00
CA ILE A 261 0.30 -11.42 0.22
C ILE A 261 -1.22 -11.43 0.41
N PHE A 262 -1.88 -10.29 0.17
CA PHE A 262 -3.33 -10.15 0.27
C PHE A 262 -4.05 -10.98 -0.80
N ALA A 263 -3.58 -10.94 -2.05
CA ALA A 263 -4.17 -11.63 -3.20
C ALA A 263 -4.12 -13.15 -3.04
N VAL A 264 -2.97 -13.71 -2.62
CA VAL A 264 -2.86 -15.15 -2.35
C VAL A 264 -3.82 -15.58 -1.25
N SER A 265 -3.91 -14.79 -0.17
CA SER A 265 -4.84 -15.08 0.92
C SER A 265 -6.30 -14.96 0.47
N TYR A 266 -6.61 -13.94 -0.34
CA TYR A 266 -7.94 -13.70 -0.93
C TYR A 266 -8.39 -14.85 -1.83
N MET A 267 -7.53 -15.35 -2.72
CA MET A 267 -7.90 -16.45 -3.61
C MET A 267 -8.24 -17.73 -2.83
N LEU A 268 -7.63 -17.95 -1.66
CA LEU A 268 -7.87 -19.14 -0.85
C LEU A 268 -9.14 -19.07 0.00
N ALA A 269 -9.51 -17.89 0.52
CA ALA A 269 -10.63 -17.76 1.45
C ALA A 269 -11.32 -16.38 1.47
N GLY A 270 -11.22 -15.62 0.39
CA GLY A 270 -11.92 -14.35 0.16
C GLY A 270 -11.39 -13.17 1.00
N GLU A 271 -12.22 -12.12 1.08
CA GLU A 271 -11.86 -10.84 1.70
C GLU A 271 -11.41 -10.97 3.16
N GLY A 272 -12.09 -11.84 3.94
CA GLY A 272 -11.73 -12.09 5.34
C GLY A 272 -10.30 -12.61 5.50
N ALA A 273 -9.82 -13.41 4.54
CA ALA A 273 -8.46 -13.94 4.55
C ALA A 273 -7.41 -12.88 4.19
N ALA A 274 -7.70 -12.02 3.21
CA ALA A 274 -6.83 -10.87 2.89
C ALA A 274 -6.70 -9.92 4.08
N LYS A 275 -7.82 -9.64 4.74
CA LYS A 275 -7.88 -8.81 5.95
C LYS A 275 -7.14 -9.43 7.12
N PHE A 276 -7.33 -10.74 7.34
CA PHE A 276 -6.60 -11.48 8.35
C PHE A 276 -5.10 -11.54 8.06
N ALA A 277 -4.68 -11.60 6.79
CA ALA A 277 -3.28 -11.56 6.42
C ALA A 277 -2.61 -10.24 6.83
N ASN A 278 -3.30 -9.10 6.62
CA ASN A 278 -2.79 -7.80 7.10
C ASN A 278 -2.71 -7.74 8.63
N PHE A 279 -3.74 -8.24 9.33
CA PHE A 279 -3.71 -8.36 10.79
C PHE A 279 -2.59 -9.29 11.30
N ALA A 280 -2.32 -10.39 10.59
CA ALA A 280 -1.23 -11.31 10.92
C ALA A 280 0.15 -10.67 10.70
N LEU A 281 0.30 -9.76 9.72
CA LEU A 281 1.52 -8.96 9.55
C LEU A 281 1.75 -8.01 10.73
N LEU A 282 0.69 -7.38 11.28
CA LEU A 282 0.80 -6.64 12.55
C LEU A 282 1.23 -7.57 13.69
N GLY A 283 0.64 -8.77 13.80
CA GLY A 283 1.04 -9.77 14.79
C GLY A 283 2.51 -10.16 14.68
N LEU A 284 3.01 -10.37 13.46
CA LEU A 284 4.42 -10.61 13.16
C LEU A 284 5.29 -9.42 13.59
N LEU A 285 4.85 -8.20 13.29
CA LEU A 285 5.53 -6.96 13.67
C LEU A 285 5.62 -6.79 15.18
N CYS A 286 4.53 -7.03 15.92
CA CYS A 286 4.50 -7.04 17.39
C CYS A 286 5.45 -8.11 17.96
N ALA A 287 5.48 -9.31 17.38
CA ALA A 287 6.38 -10.38 17.80
C ALA A 287 7.86 -10.03 17.57
N MET A 288 8.17 -9.39 16.43
CA MET A 288 9.50 -8.91 16.11
C MET A 288 9.93 -7.75 17.01
N LEU A 289 9.06 -6.78 17.26
CA LEU A 289 9.29 -5.67 18.18
C LEU A 289 9.54 -6.18 19.61
N GLY A 290 8.68 -7.09 20.07
CA GLY A 290 8.85 -7.76 21.35
C GLY A 290 10.19 -8.53 21.42
N ASN A 291 10.57 -9.25 20.36
CA ASN A 291 11.87 -9.94 20.31
C ASN A 291 13.06 -8.98 20.32
N ALA A 292 12.95 -7.82 19.67
CA ALA A 292 13.98 -6.78 19.67
C ALA A 292 14.20 -6.22 21.09
N VAL A 293 13.12 -5.88 21.79
CA VAL A 293 13.14 -5.25 23.10
C VAL A 293 13.49 -6.26 24.20
N ALA A 294 12.93 -7.48 24.16
CA ALA A 294 13.14 -8.51 25.19
C ALA A 294 14.61 -8.86 25.37
N TRP A 295 15.40 -8.75 24.30
CA TRP A 295 16.83 -9.08 24.29
C TRP A 295 17.65 -8.32 25.32
N ARG A 296 17.33 -7.05 25.58
CA ARG A 296 18.11 -6.18 26.50
C ARG A 296 17.29 -5.52 27.60
N GLN A 297 15.97 -5.50 27.45
CA GLN A 297 15.08 -4.71 28.30
C GLN A 297 14.10 -5.59 29.10
N GLY A 298 14.05 -6.89 28.83
CA GLY A 298 13.19 -7.83 29.55
C GLY A 298 11.77 -7.94 28.99
N ARG A 299 11.04 -8.93 29.50
CA ARG A 299 9.76 -9.39 28.95
C ARG A 299 8.62 -8.36 29.10
N ALA A 300 8.46 -7.78 30.29
CA ALA A 300 7.40 -6.79 30.52
C ALA A 300 7.50 -5.59 29.56
N LEU A 301 8.69 -5.05 29.36
CA LEU A 301 8.91 -3.93 28.43
C LEU A 301 8.73 -4.33 26.98
N ALA A 302 9.10 -5.56 26.60
CA ALA A 302 8.82 -6.09 25.28
C ALA A 302 7.32 -6.20 25.00
N LEU A 303 6.55 -6.68 25.96
CA LEU A 303 5.09 -6.76 25.89
C LEU A 303 4.46 -5.36 25.84
N LEU A 304 4.95 -4.41 26.63
CA LEU A 304 4.49 -3.02 26.59
C LEU A 304 4.83 -2.34 25.27
N ALA A 305 6.03 -2.54 24.70
CA ALA A 305 6.38 -1.98 23.40
C ALA A 305 5.46 -2.51 22.29
N ALA A 306 5.18 -3.82 22.30
CA ALA A 306 4.21 -4.42 21.40
C ALA A 306 2.78 -3.88 21.65
N ALA A 307 2.39 -3.68 22.90
CA ALA A 307 1.09 -3.11 23.27
C ALA A 307 0.96 -1.66 22.79
N LEU A 308 2.02 -0.85 22.92
CA LEU A 308 2.05 0.53 22.43
C LEU A 308 1.85 0.60 20.92
N LEU A 309 2.52 -0.28 20.16
CA LEU A 309 2.31 -0.38 18.71
C LEU A 309 0.86 -0.76 18.41
N ALA A 310 0.36 -1.83 19.04
CA ALA A 310 -0.99 -2.32 18.83
C ALA A 310 -2.08 -1.36 19.32
N SER A 311 -1.77 -0.43 20.24
CA SER A 311 -2.71 0.59 20.72
C SER A 311 -2.59 1.92 19.97
N THR A 312 -1.64 2.07 19.05
CA THR A 312 -1.45 3.34 18.33
C THR A 312 -2.55 3.53 17.30
N PRO A 313 -3.28 4.67 17.27
CA PRO A 313 -4.38 4.87 16.31
C PRO A 313 -3.95 4.65 14.85
N LEU A 314 -2.75 5.11 14.47
CA LEU A 314 -2.20 4.87 13.13
C LEU A 314 -2.02 3.38 12.79
N ALA A 315 -1.69 2.53 13.78
CA ALA A 315 -1.63 1.08 13.60
C ALA A 315 -3.02 0.47 13.37
N PHE A 316 -4.06 1.04 13.98
CA PHE A 316 -5.42 0.57 13.75
C PHE A 316 -5.90 0.86 12.35
N ILE A 317 -5.75 2.09 11.83
CA ILE A 317 -6.24 2.38 10.48
C ILE A 317 -5.49 1.55 9.42
N THR A 318 -4.17 1.39 9.59
CA THR A 318 -3.31 0.59 8.69
C THR A 318 -3.61 -0.91 8.74
N THR A 319 -4.28 -1.38 9.79
CA THR A 319 -4.66 -2.80 9.94
C THR A 319 -6.14 -3.05 9.63
N ALA A 320 -7.01 -2.12 10.01
CA ALA A 320 -8.45 -2.13 9.76
C ALA A 320 -8.78 -2.04 8.27
N SER A 321 -7.95 -1.35 7.49
CA SER A 321 -8.02 -1.28 6.01
C SER A 321 -6.82 -2.03 5.39
N LEU A 322 -6.93 -2.50 4.15
CA LEU A 322 -5.85 -3.19 3.45
C LEU A 322 -4.76 -2.20 3.02
N PHE A 323 -3.90 -1.84 3.97
CA PHE A 323 -2.77 -0.97 3.74
C PHE A 323 -1.45 -1.75 3.69
N SER A 324 -0.50 -1.27 2.89
CA SER A 324 0.84 -1.84 2.70
C SER A 324 1.79 -1.65 3.90
N GLU A 325 1.39 -0.80 4.84
CA GLU A 325 2.21 -0.19 5.87
C GLU A 325 2.73 -1.22 6.89
N ASN A 326 1.92 -2.21 7.27
CA ASN A 326 2.35 -3.32 8.13
C ASN A 326 3.46 -4.16 7.47
N ALA A 327 3.30 -4.49 6.17
CA ALA A 327 4.29 -5.25 5.43
C ALA A 327 5.61 -4.47 5.33
N LEU A 328 5.55 -3.19 4.98
CA LEU A 328 6.75 -2.35 4.89
C LEU A 328 7.47 -2.22 6.24
N ALA A 329 6.71 -2.04 7.33
CA ALA A 329 7.25 -1.98 8.68
C ALA A 329 7.99 -3.27 9.09
N VAL A 330 7.46 -4.45 8.72
CA VAL A 330 8.14 -5.75 8.91
C VAL A 330 9.49 -5.76 8.20
N PHE A 331 9.54 -5.33 6.94
CA PHE A 331 10.77 -5.31 6.15
C PHE A 331 11.75 -4.17 6.50
N CYS A 332 11.32 -3.15 7.24
CA CYS A 332 12.23 -2.18 7.87
C CYS A 332 12.81 -2.71 9.19
N LEU A 333 12.03 -3.46 9.97
CA LEU A 333 12.48 -3.98 11.27
C LEU A 333 13.37 -5.23 11.15
N ALA A 334 13.09 -6.15 10.22
CA ALA A 334 13.85 -7.39 10.06
C ALA A 334 15.36 -7.16 9.78
N PRO A 335 15.77 -6.24 8.88
CA PRO A 335 17.18 -5.90 8.66
C PRO A 335 17.89 -5.42 9.92
N VAL A 336 17.24 -4.58 10.73
CA VAL A 336 17.79 -4.06 12.00
C VAL A 336 18.00 -5.21 13.00
N LEU A 337 17.01 -6.10 13.13
CA LEU A 337 17.11 -7.30 13.95
C LEU A 337 18.29 -8.18 13.52
N LEU A 338 18.39 -8.50 12.24
CA LEU A 338 19.47 -9.34 11.70
C LEU A 338 20.83 -8.69 11.95
N LEU A 339 20.98 -7.41 11.59
CA LEU A 339 22.24 -6.67 11.71
C LEU A 339 22.73 -6.63 13.16
N VAL A 340 21.89 -6.21 14.10
CA VAL A 340 22.29 -6.07 15.50
C VAL A 340 22.65 -7.44 16.11
N ARG A 341 21.92 -8.51 15.74
CA ARG A 341 22.16 -9.86 16.26
C ARG A 341 23.41 -10.52 15.66
N SER A 342 23.80 -10.18 14.44
CA SER A 342 24.91 -10.83 13.71
C SER A 342 26.17 -9.97 13.52
N HIS A 343 26.16 -8.69 13.88
CA HIS A 343 27.21 -7.72 13.51
C HIS A 343 28.67 -8.15 13.73
N ARG A 344 28.98 -8.97 14.76
CA ARG A 344 30.34 -9.44 15.04
C ARG A 344 30.82 -10.54 14.09
N GLU A 345 29.91 -11.35 13.57
CA GLU A 345 30.20 -12.51 12.73
C GLU A 345 29.53 -12.41 11.35
N PHE A 346 29.23 -11.17 10.94
CA PHE A 346 28.46 -10.90 9.74
C PHE A 346 29.25 -11.37 8.51
N GLY A 347 28.67 -12.32 7.76
CA GLY A 347 29.29 -12.91 6.57
C GLY A 347 28.45 -12.72 5.31
N LEU A 348 28.90 -13.31 4.20
CA LEU A 348 28.19 -13.28 2.92
C LEU A 348 26.79 -13.92 3.00
N ARG A 349 26.62 -14.98 3.81
CA ARG A 349 25.29 -15.58 4.04
C ARG A 349 24.34 -14.63 4.75
N ASP A 350 24.82 -13.88 5.75
CA ASP A 350 24.02 -12.84 6.40
C ASP A 350 23.74 -11.67 5.43
N GLY A 351 24.70 -11.33 4.56
CA GLY A 351 24.52 -10.36 3.48
C GLY A 351 23.45 -10.79 2.46
N ALA A 352 23.41 -12.09 2.11
CA ALA A 352 22.36 -12.64 1.25
C ALA A 352 20.99 -12.55 1.94
N ALA A 353 20.89 -12.94 3.20
CA ALA A 353 19.64 -12.84 3.94
C ALA A 353 19.18 -11.38 4.09
N LEU A 354 20.11 -10.46 4.36
CA LEU A 354 19.84 -9.03 4.39
C LEU A 354 19.29 -8.54 3.04
N ALA A 355 19.86 -9.02 1.93
CA ALA A 355 19.39 -8.67 0.60
C ALA A 355 17.94 -9.10 0.34
N PHE A 356 17.52 -10.31 0.77
CA PHE A 356 16.12 -10.72 0.71
C PHE A 356 15.20 -9.82 1.54
N LEU A 357 15.64 -9.39 2.73
CA LEU A 357 14.84 -8.52 3.60
C LEU A 357 14.69 -7.11 3.01
N LEU A 358 15.76 -6.51 2.50
CA LEU A 358 15.73 -5.20 1.86
C LEU A 358 14.98 -5.23 0.52
N ALA A 359 15.14 -6.30 -0.26
CA ALA A 359 14.34 -6.52 -1.46
C ALA A 359 12.85 -6.59 -1.12
N GLY A 360 12.48 -7.26 -0.02
CA GLY A 360 11.11 -7.29 0.46
C GLY A 360 10.54 -5.89 0.70
N ALA A 361 11.31 -4.97 1.29
CA ALA A 361 10.89 -3.57 1.44
C ALA A 361 10.69 -2.88 0.07
N ALA A 362 11.64 -3.05 -0.85
CA ALA A 362 11.57 -2.47 -2.20
C ALA A 362 10.37 -2.99 -3.01
N LEU A 363 10.01 -4.27 -2.85
CA LEU A 363 8.87 -4.89 -3.50
C LEU A 363 7.53 -4.36 -2.95
N VAL A 364 7.48 -3.92 -1.69
CA VAL A 364 6.26 -3.43 -1.05
C VAL A 364 5.93 -2.00 -1.47
N LYS A 365 6.92 -1.08 -1.46
CA LYS A 365 6.67 0.36 -1.72
C LYS A 365 7.95 1.11 -2.07
N LEU A 366 7.84 2.09 -2.97
CA LEU A 366 8.94 2.99 -3.35
C LEU A 366 9.59 3.70 -2.14
N HIS A 367 8.78 4.05 -1.12
CA HIS A 367 9.26 4.73 0.09
C HIS A 367 10.34 3.93 0.84
N ALA A 368 10.47 2.62 0.61
CA ALA A 368 11.56 1.81 1.18
C ALA A 368 12.97 2.37 0.88
N VAL A 369 13.16 3.05 -0.25
CA VAL A 369 14.46 3.64 -0.61
C VAL A 369 14.93 4.67 0.43
N LEU A 370 14.00 5.40 1.07
CA LEU A 370 14.30 6.37 2.12
C LEU A 370 14.90 5.71 3.38
N PHE A 371 14.63 4.41 3.59
CA PHE A 371 15.18 3.63 4.69
C PHE A 371 16.58 3.08 4.36
N PHE A 372 16.85 2.77 3.08
CA PHE A 372 18.10 2.13 2.66
C PHE A 372 19.33 2.99 2.94
N ILE A 373 19.23 4.31 2.80
CA ILE A 373 20.34 5.22 3.05
C ILE A 373 20.75 5.21 4.53
N PRO A 374 19.90 5.61 5.50
CA PRO A 374 20.30 5.64 6.91
C PRO A 374 20.66 4.25 7.44
N PHE A 375 19.93 3.20 7.04
CA PHE A 375 20.28 1.83 7.42
C PHE A 375 21.63 1.39 6.82
N GLY A 376 21.86 1.67 5.52
CA GLY A 376 23.08 1.31 4.81
C GLY A 376 24.32 1.98 5.40
N LEU A 377 24.22 3.23 5.85
CA LEU A 377 25.31 3.91 6.55
C LEU A 377 25.66 3.23 7.88
N VAL A 378 24.64 2.86 8.67
CA VAL A 378 24.86 2.12 9.93
C VAL A 378 25.42 0.72 9.67
N PHE A 379 24.92 0.04 8.64
CA PHE A 379 25.41 -1.26 8.21
C PHE A 379 26.89 -1.20 7.82
N ALA A 380 27.28 -0.24 6.98
CA ALA A 380 28.66 -0.02 6.56
C ALA A 380 29.56 0.29 7.76
N ALA A 381 29.14 1.19 8.65
CA ALA A 381 29.91 1.56 9.84
C ALA A 381 30.15 0.36 10.77
N LEU A 382 29.13 -0.47 11.01
CA LEU A 382 29.26 -1.67 11.85
C LEU A 382 30.15 -2.74 11.20
N LEU A 383 30.03 -2.95 9.88
CA LEU A 383 30.88 -3.89 9.16
C LEU A 383 32.35 -3.48 9.16
N LEU A 384 32.64 -2.22 8.84
CA LEU A 384 34.00 -1.67 8.81
C LEU A 384 34.67 -1.68 10.19
N ARG A 385 33.87 -1.55 11.27
CA ARG A 385 34.37 -1.64 12.64
C ARG A 385 34.82 -3.05 13.03
N HIS A 386 34.21 -4.08 12.47
CA HIS A 386 34.42 -5.48 12.89
C HIS A 386 35.15 -6.35 11.87
N ASN A 387 35.38 -5.85 10.66
CA ASN A 387 36.00 -6.60 9.58
C ASN A 387 37.07 -5.75 8.88
N ALA A 388 38.03 -6.41 8.23
CA ALA A 388 38.97 -5.74 7.34
C ALA A 388 38.20 -5.00 6.21
N PRO A 389 38.65 -3.81 5.76
CA PRO A 389 37.92 -2.99 4.79
C PRO A 389 37.53 -3.73 3.50
N ARG A 390 38.43 -4.55 2.95
CA ARG A 390 38.15 -5.35 1.74
C ARG A 390 36.99 -6.33 1.94
N ARG A 391 36.95 -7.03 3.09
CA ARG A 391 35.87 -7.97 3.43
C ARG A 391 34.56 -7.23 3.65
N ALA A 392 34.59 -6.11 4.37
CA ALA A 392 33.42 -5.26 4.59
C ALA A 392 32.84 -4.76 3.26
N LEU A 393 33.67 -4.20 2.38
CA LEU A 393 33.28 -3.74 1.04
C LEU A 393 32.71 -4.88 0.19
N THR A 394 33.29 -6.08 0.25
CA THR A 394 32.77 -7.26 -0.48
C THR A 394 31.36 -7.61 -0.01
N ILE A 395 31.13 -7.66 1.31
CA ILE A 395 29.80 -7.96 1.87
C ILE A 395 28.81 -6.85 1.51
N LEU A 396 29.22 -5.57 1.61
CA LEU A 396 28.38 -4.42 1.25
C LEU A 396 27.97 -4.48 -0.22
N ALA A 397 28.95 -4.61 -1.12
CA ALA A 397 28.71 -4.68 -2.56
C ALA A 397 27.84 -5.88 -2.92
N PHE A 398 28.14 -7.07 -2.38
CA PHE A 398 27.35 -8.27 -2.60
C PHE A 398 25.90 -8.09 -2.13
N SER A 399 25.70 -7.58 -0.92
CA SER A 399 24.35 -7.36 -0.37
C SER A 399 23.58 -6.31 -1.18
N ALA A 400 24.24 -5.22 -1.59
CA ALA A 400 23.63 -4.17 -2.39
C ALA A 400 23.23 -4.64 -3.79
N VAL A 401 24.13 -5.33 -4.49
CA VAL A 401 23.86 -5.90 -5.83
C VAL A 401 22.73 -6.91 -5.75
N LEU A 402 22.77 -7.83 -4.78
CA LEU A 402 21.71 -8.83 -4.65
C LEU A 402 20.37 -8.20 -4.25
N THR A 403 20.38 -7.15 -3.41
CA THR A 403 19.17 -6.38 -3.09
C THR A 403 18.59 -5.75 -4.35
N ALA A 404 19.44 -5.14 -5.18
CA ALA A 404 19.01 -4.53 -6.43
C ALA A 404 18.41 -5.58 -7.39
N VAL A 405 19.07 -6.73 -7.57
CA VAL A 405 18.58 -7.81 -8.45
C VAL A 405 17.22 -8.35 -7.99
N LEU A 406 17.06 -8.58 -6.68
CA LEU A 406 15.82 -9.15 -6.15
C LEU A 406 14.69 -8.11 -6.03
N GLY A 407 15.03 -6.85 -5.75
CA GLY A 407 14.08 -5.76 -5.49
C GLY A 407 13.72 -4.93 -6.72
N CYS A 408 14.46 -5.02 -7.83
CA CYS A 408 14.24 -4.19 -9.01
C CYS A 408 13.03 -4.62 -9.85
N GLN A 409 12.50 -5.84 -9.65
CA GLN A 409 11.45 -6.43 -10.49
C GLN A 409 10.30 -5.48 -10.84
N PRO A 410 9.58 -4.85 -9.87
CA PRO A 410 8.46 -3.97 -10.20
C PRO A 410 8.92 -2.69 -10.92
N TYR A 411 10.12 -2.19 -10.62
CA TYR A 411 10.66 -0.97 -11.23
C TYR A 411 11.14 -1.21 -12.67
N LEU A 412 11.73 -2.37 -12.93
CA LEU A 412 12.07 -2.80 -14.28
C LEU A 412 10.80 -2.99 -15.12
N HIS A 413 9.79 -3.66 -14.56
CA HIS A 413 8.50 -3.80 -15.23
C HIS A 413 7.86 -2.44 -15.53
N ALA A 414 7.83 -1.52 -14.55
CA ALA A 414 7.33 -0.17 -14.74
C ALA A 414 8.07 0.57 -15.86
N TYR A 415 9.40 0.47 -15.91
CA TYR A 415 10.20 1.07 -16.98
C TYR A 415 9.86 0.47 -18.35
N LEU A 416 9.78 -0.85 -18.46
CA LEU A 416 9.50 -1.53 -19.72
C LEU A 416 8.11 -1.20 -20.29
N VAL A 417 7.11 -1.01 -19.42
CA VAL A 417 5.71 -0.80 -19.84
C VAL A 417 5.35 0.68 -19.93
N THR A 418 6.03 1.57 -19.20
CA THR A 418 5.64 2.99 -19.11
C THR A 418 6.75 3.98 -19.46
N GLY A 419 7.99 3.53 -19.63
CA GLY A 419 9.17 4.39 -19.73
C GLY A 419 9.65 4.98 -18.40
N ASN A 420 8.88 4.85 -17.31
CA ASN A 420 9.19 5.40 -16.00
C ASN A 420 9.38 4.27 -14.96
N PRO A 421 10.59 4.09 -14.39
CA PRO A 421 10.86 2.99 -13.44
C PRO A 421 10.11 3.17 -12.11
N VAL A 422 9.65 4.37 -11.80
CA VAL A 422 8.94 4.73 -10.57
C VAL A 422 7.63 5.43 -10.93
N TYR A 423 6.94 4.84 -11.91
CA TYR A 423 5.69 5.35 -12.44
C TYR A 423 4.60 5.50 -11.37
N PRO A 424 3.85 6.63 -11.32
CA PRO A 424 3.99 7.86 -12.12
C PRO A 424 4.82 8.97 -11.44
N TRP A 425 5.45 8.73 -10.29
CA TRP A 425 5.93 9.78 -9.37
C TRP A 425 6.93 10.77 -10.00
N PHE A 426 8.05 10.30 -10.54
CA PHE A 426 9.10 11.18 -11.10
C PHE A 426 8.95 11.40 -12.61
N ASN A 427 7.74 11.74 -13.06
CA ASN A 427 7.45 11.85 -14.50
C ASN A 427 8.17 13.01 -15.20
N ALA A 428 8.46 14.12 -14.50
CA ALA A 428 9.27 15.21 -15.06
C ALA A 428 10.71 14.76 -15.42
N VAL A 429 11.19 13.67 -14.82
CA VAL A 429 12.53 13.13 -15.04
C VAL A 429 12.50 12.00 -16.08
N PHE A 430 11.72 10.95 -15.81
CA PHE A 430 11.75 9.72 -16.61
C PHE A 430 10.80 9.75 -17.81
N LYS A 431 9.80 10.64 -17.82
CA LYS A 431 8.88 10.91 -18.93
C LYS A 431 8.13 9.66 -19.42
N SER A 432 6.99 9.37 -18.80
CA SER A 432 6.00 8.44 -19.34
C SER A 432 5.03 9.16 -20.27
N PRO A 433 4.63 8.56 -21.41
CA PRO A 433 3.63 9.15 -22.32
C PRO A 433 2.22 9.20 -21.72
N TYR A 434 1.98 8.55 -20.58
CA TYR A 434 0.67 8.47 -19.95
C TYR A 434 0.39 9.60 -18.94
N PHE A 435 1.38 10.43 -18.65
CA PHE A 435 1.32 11.47 -17.62
C PHE A 435 2.00 12.76 -18.12
N ASP A 436 1.64 13.89 -17.52
CA ASP A 436 2.26 15.19 -17.80
C ASP A 436 3.79 15.09 -17.65
N SER A 437 4.50 15.41 -18.73
CA SER A 437 5.97 15.34 -18.80
C SER A 437 6.67 16.57 -18.19
N SER A 438 5.91 17.62 -17.85
CA SER A 438 6.41 18.86 -17.27
C SER A 438 6.45 18.86 -15.75
N ALA A 439 5.74 17.93 -15.09
CA ALA A 439 5.58 17.91 -13.64
C ALA A 439 5.72 16.50 -13.03
N ASN A 440 6.08 16.45 -11.75
CA ASN A 440 6.08 15.19 -10.98
C ASN A 440 4.69 14.95 -10.39
N PHE A 441 4.27 13.68 -10.35
CA PHE A 441 3.02 13.30 -9.72
C PHE A 441 3.13 13.45 -8.20
N SER A 442 2.34 14.35 -7.63
CA SER A 442 2.35 14.67 -6.21
C SER A 442 0.97 15.10 -5.72
N ASP A 443 0.72 14.89 -4.43
CA ASP A 443 -0.48 15.38 -3.76
C ASP A 443 -0.15 16.68 -3.00
N GLY A 444 -0.65 17.79 -3.52
CA GLY A 444 -0.47 19.13 -2.96
C GLY A 444 -0.98 19.30 -1.54
N ASN A 445 -1.89 18.44 -1.08
CA ASN A 445 -2.48 18.53 0.27
C ASN A 445 -1.46 18.26 1.38
N TRP A 446 -0.38 17.53 1.11
CA TRP A 446 0.53 17.01 2.13
C TRP A 446 1.97 17.51 2.02
N ILE A 447 2.20 18.55 1.23
CA ILE A 447 3.51 19.18 1.03
C ILE A 447 3.50 20.64 1.53
N GLY A 448 4.69 21.23 1.74
CA GLY A 448 4.83 22.63 2.19
C GLY A 448 4.56 22.88 3.68
N LYS A 449 4.45 21.84 4.50
CA LYS A 449 4.10 21.92 5.94
C LYS A 449 5.26 21.55 6.87
N LEU A 450 6.51 21.62 6.39
CA LEU A 450 7.70 21.27 7.17
C LEU A 450 7.91 22.25 8.34
N SER A 451 8.09 21.72 9.55
CA SER A 451 8.28 22.54 10.76
C SER A 451 9.09 21.79 11.83
N PRO A 452 9.92 22.47 12.64
CA PRO A 452 10.53 21.87 13.83
C PRO A 452 9.50 21.34 14.83
N ALA A 453 8.28 21.88 14.81
CA ALA A 453 7.18 21.43 15.67
C ALA A 453 6.47 20.17 15.16
N LEU A 454 6.91 19.56 14.05
CA LEU A 454 6.25 18.39 13.44
C LEU A 454 5.90 17.27 14.43
N PRO A 455 6.76 16.83 15.36
CA PRO A 455 6.37 15.81 16.34
C PRO A 455 5.16 16.19 17.19
N TYR A 456 5.07 17.47 17.58
CA TYR A 456 3.92 18.02 18.30
C TYR A 456 2.69 18.13 17.38
N LEU A 457 2.87 18.63 16.16
CA LEU A 457 1.80 18.82 15.19
C LEU A 457 1.20 17.48 14.73
N TRP A 458 2.01 16.46 14.48
CA TRP A 458 1.52 15.11 14.17
C TRP A 458 0.79 14.46 15.35
N THR A 459 1.11 14.85 16.60
CA THR A 459 0.43 14.34 17.79
C THR A 459 -0.91 15.04 18.03
N PHE A 460 -0.93 16.38 18.01
CA PHE A 460 -2.06 17.18 18.47
C PHE A 460 -2.85 17.88 17.35
N LYS A 461 -2.33 17.89 16.12
CA LYS A 461 -2.96 18.50 14.93
C LYS A 461 -2.85 17.56 13.72
N SER A 462 -3.06 16.26 13.95
CA SER A 462 -2.88 15.20 12.95
C SER A 462 -3.77 15.38 11.72
N SER A 463 -4.95 16.00 11.87
CA SER A 463 -5.87 16.32 10.78
C SER A 463 -5.27 17.19 9.68
N LEU A 464 -4.20 17.94 9.98
CA LEU A 464 -3.46 18.72 8.99
C LEU A 464 -2.56 17.87 8.08
N PHE A 465 -2.31 16.59 8.41
CA PHE A 465 -1.30 15.74 7.79
C PHE A 465 -1.83 14.38 7.33
N MET A 466 -3.11 14.10 7.55
CA MET A 466 -3.79 12.88 7.12
C MET A 466 -5.30 13.07 7.22
N GLU A 467 -6.09 12.30 6.47
CA GLU A 467 -7.55 12.21 6.55
C GLU A 467 -8.01 11.59 7.89
N SER A 468 -7.78 12.34 8.97
CA SER A 468 -7.89 11.92 10.36
C SER A 468 -8.40 13.06 11.22
N GLN A 469 -8.81 12.72 12.44
CA GLN A 469 -8.95 13.67 13.53
C GLN A 469 -7.60 13.81 14.26
N ASP A 470 -7.51 14.82 15.12
CA ASP A 470 -6.31 15.06 15.91
C ASP A 470 -6.09 13.94 16.95
N GLY A 471 -4.81 13.58 17.20
CA GLY A 471 -4.44 12.46 18.07
C GLY A 471 -3.98 11.19 17.34
N ALA A 472 -3.98 11.18 16.00
CA ALA A 472 -3.82 9.97 15.20
C ALA A 472 -2.40 9.35 15.20
N LEU A 473 -1.32 10.12 15.47
CA LEU A 473 0.00 9.54 15.73
C LEU A 473 0.04 8.77 17.06
N GLY A 474 -0.84 9.12 18.00
CA GLY A 474 -0.76 8.74 19.40
C GLY A 474 0.27 9.55 20.19
N PHE A 475 0.35 9.30 21.49
CA PHE A 475 1.09 10.14 22.44
C PHE A 475 2.41 9.53 22.92
N ALA A 476 2.61 8.22 22.66
CA ALA A 476 3.78 7.48 23.14
C ALA A 476 5.09 8.00 22.53
N VAL A 477 5.10 8.34 21.24
CA VAL A 477 6.30 8.86 20.57
C VAL A 477 6.74 10.17 21.19
N LEU A 478 5.84 11.14 21.32
CA LEU A 478 6.15 12.44 21.90
C LEU A 478 6.56 12.32 23.39
N GLY A 479 5.90 11.45 24.15
CA GLY A 479 6.17 11.25 25.58
C GLY A 479 7.44 10.46 25.91
N LEU A 480 7.88 9.55 25.04
CA LEU A 480 8.92 8.57 25.36
C LEU A 480 10.16 8.61 24.48
N LEU A 481 10.14 9.29 23.32
CA LEU A 481 11.27 9.26 22.39
C LEU A 481 12.53 9.91 22.97
N LEU A 482 12.44 11.14 23.47
CA LEU A 482 13.59 11.86 24.06
C LEU A 482 14.19 11.14 25.28
N PRO A 483 13.41 10.76 26.31
CA PRO A 483 13.97 9.97 27.41
C PRO A 483 14.49 8.60 26.94
N GLY A 484 13.87 8.01 25.91
CA GLY A 484 14.32 6.78 25.29
C GLY A 484 15.67 6.88 24.60
N LEU A 485 15.91 7.96 23.86
CA LEU A 485 17.20 8.25 23.23
C LEU A 485 18.29 8.46 24.29
N ALA A 486 17.99 9.25 25.32
CA ALA A 486 18.91 9.46 26.43
C ALA A 486 19.30 8.14 27.09
N MET A 487 18.32 7.28 27.39
CA MET A 487 18.56 5.96 27.97
C MET A 487 19.30 5.00 27.02
N ALA A 488 18.99 5.02 25.72
CA ALA A 488 19.67 4.19 24.73
C ALA A 488 21.17 4.54 24.63
N VAL A 489 21.50 5.83 24.63
CA VAL A 489 22.89 6.33 24.65
C VAL A 489 23.57 5.96 25.96
N ALA A 490 22.91 6.20 27.10
CA ALA A 490 23.40 5.90 28.43
C ALA A 490 23.81 4.43 28.61
N THR A 491 22.91 3.55 28.20
CA THR A 491 23.05 2.09 28.37
C THR A 491 23.80 1.45 27.21
N ARG A 492 24.14 2.23 26.18
CA ARG A 492 24.71 1.76 24.91
C ARG A 492 23.88 0.62 24.32
N ASP A 493 22.55 0.74 24.38
CA ASP A 493 21.64 -0.23 23.81
C ASP A 493 21.71 -0.16 22.28
N ARG A 494 22.56 -1.01 21.70
CA ARG A 494 22.80 -1.06 20.25
C ARG A 494 21.52 -1.31 19.46
N MET A 495 20.57 -2.09 19.99
CA MET A 495 19.31 -2.34 19.30
C MET A 495 18.54 -1.03 19.17
N ALA A 496 18.39 -0.29 20.27
CA ALA A 496 17.73 1.01 20.27
C ALA A 496 18.48 2.08 19.45
N LEU A 497 19.82 2.12 19.53
CA LEU A 497 20.61 3.10 18.78
C LEU A 497 20.58 2.87 17.26
N VAL A 498 20.68 1.62 16.81
CA VAL A 498 20.55 1.28 15.38
C VAL A 498 19.12 1.53 14.90
N ALA A 499 18.12 1.15 15.70
CA ALA A 499 16.72 1.45 15.40
C ALA A 499 16.44 2.95 15.33
N ALA A 500 17.02 3.76 16.23
CA ALA A 500 16.93 5.21 16.20
C ALA A 500 17.54 5.78 14.92
N ALA A 501 18.78 5.39 14.59
CA ALA A 501 19.46 5.87 13.39
C ALA A 501 18.69 5.52 12.10
N ALA A 502 18.20 4.28 11.99
CA ALA A 502 17.47 3.83 10.81
C ALA A 502 16.04 4.43 10.75
N GLY A 503 15.30 4.41 11.86
CA GLY A 503 13.91 4.89 11.94
C GLY A 503 13.78 6.41 11.88
N LEU A 504 14.55 7.14 12.70
CA LEU A 504 14.56 8.61 12.63
C LEU A 504 15.21 9.09 11.34
N GLY A 505 16.25 8.40 10.85
CA GLY A 505 16.84 8.69 9.54
C GLY A 505 15.84 8.55 8.40
N TYR A 506 15.00 7.51 8.42
CA TYR A 506 13.89 7.35 7.46
C TYR A 506 12.92 8.54 7.54
N VAL A 507 12.50 8.93 8.74
CA VAL A 507 11.59 10.08 8.92
C VAL A 507 12.24 11.38 8.42
N CYS A 508 13.52 11.61 8.71
CA CYS A 508 14.27 12.78 8.24
C CYS A 508 14.39 12.82 6.70
N MET A 509 14.44 11.67 6.03
CA MET A 509 14.44 11.57 4.57
C MET A 509 13.02 11.70 3.97
N LEU A 510 11.98 11.31 4.72
CA LEU A 510 10.59 11.38 4.31
C LEU A 510 10.03 12.80 4.37
N VAL A 511 10.21 13.49 5.51
CA VAL A 511 9.54 14.77 5.76
C VAL A 511 9.87 15.89 4.76
N PRO A 512 11.02 15.93 4.07
CA PRO A 512 11.23 16.89 2.98
C PRO A 512 10.44 16.56 1.71
N VAL A 513 10.11 15.29 1.48
CA VAL A 513 9.39 14.81 0.30
C VAL A 513 7.87 14.95 0.50
N THR A 514 7.39 14.58 1.69
CA THR A 514 5.96 14.63 2.04
C THR A 514 5.80 14.66 3.55
N GLN A 515 4.82 15.41 4.04
CA GLN A 515 4.46 15.46 5.45
C GLN A 515 3.23 14.59 5.75
N TYR A 516 2.81 13.73 4.81
CA TYR A 516 1.71 12.80 5.01
C TYR A 516 2.05 11.78 6.11
N MET A 517 1.37 11.87 7.25
CA MET A 517 1.76 11.21 8.49
C MET A 517 1.77 9.67 8.38
N ARG A 518 0.85 9.10 7.58
CA ARG A 518 0.75 7.64 7.37
C ARG A 518 2.06 7.03 6.85
N TYR A 519 2.80 7.76 6.03
CA TYR A 519 4.06 7.27 5.45
C TYR A 519 5.20 7.19 6.46
N ALA A 520 5.05 7.77 7.66
CA ALA A 520 5.98 7.58 8.78
C ALA A 520 5.77 6.26 9.53
N TYR A 521 4.64 5.55 9.32
CA TYR A 521 4.33 4.30 10.01
C TYR A 521 5.44 3.23 9.96
N PRO A 522 6.15 3.00 8.84
CA PRO A 522 7.23 2.01 8.81
C PRO A 522 8.37 2.25 9.81
N ALA A 523 8.59 3.49 10.23
CA ALA A 523 9.57 3.83 11.27
C ALA A 523 9.03 3.65 12.69
N LEU A 524 7.71 3.62 12.88
CA LEU A 524 7.07 3.53 14.19
C LEU A 524 7.59 2.34 15.04
N PRO A 525 7.66 1.09 14.56
CA PRO A 525 8.20 -0.01 15.38
C PRO A 525 9.67 0.21 15.78
N LEU A 526 10.48 0.83 14.92
CA LEU A 526 11.88 1.16 15.23
C LEU A 526 11.97 2.25 16.30
N VAL A 527 11.14 3.28 16.18
CA VAL A 527 11.00 4.34 17.18
C VAL A 527 10.49 3.78 18.51
N LEU A 528 9.57 2.82 18.50
CA LEU A 528 9.04 2.21 19.72
C LEU A 528 10.06 1.31 20.46
N ILE A 529 11.09 0.78 19.79
CA ILE A 529 12.24 0.17 20.48
C ILE A 529 12.95 1.22 21.33
N VAL A 530 13.08 2.46 20.83
CA VAL A 530 13.69 3.57 21.55
C VAL A 530 12.77 4.02 22.69
N CYS A 531 11.47 4.17 22.44
CA CYS A 531 10.49 4.51 23.49
C CYS A 531 10.46 3.48 24.63
N ALA A 532 10.66 2.19 24.34
CA ALA A 532 10.78 1.15 25.36
C ALA A 532 11.97 1.39 26.29
N SER A 533 13.11 1.88 25.76
CA SER A 533 14.24 2.34 26.58
C SER A 533 13.86 3.52 27.48
N GLY A 534 12.91 4.37 27.05
CA GLY A 534 12.40 5.49 27.85
C GLY A 534 11.58 5.00 29.05
N LEU A 535 10.79 3.94 28.87
CA LEU A 535 10.10 3.28 29.99
C LEU A 535 11.07 2.70 31.02
N ARG A 536 12.31 2.35 30.62
CA ARG A 536 13.36 1.94 31.57
C ARG A 536 13.86 3.08 32.45
N ALA A 537 13.78 4.34 32.03
CA ALA A 537 14.11 5.48 32.89
C ALA A 537 13.23 5.51 34.14
N PHE A 538 12.04 4.94 34.04
CA PHE A 538 11.09 4.78 35.13
C PHE A 538 11.15 3.39 35.79
N ALA A 539 12.10 2.52 35.42
CA ALA A 539 12.31 1.22 36.04
C ALA A 539 13.47 1.27 37.06
N PRO A 540 13.53 0.38 38.06
CA PRO A 540 14.62 0.38 39.02
C PRO A 540 15.93 -0.04 38.34
N GLY A 541 17.04 0.55 38.79
CA GLY A 541 18.37 0.04 38.45
C GLY A 541 18.61 -1.35 39.04
N ASP A 542 19.50 -2.11 38.38
CA ASP A 542 19.92 -3.45 38.81
C ASP A 542 20.37 -3.39 40.28
N GLY A 543 19.62 -4.04 41.19
CA GLY A 543 19.93 -4.08 42.63
C GLY A 543 18.77 -3.71 43.56
N HIS A 544 17.63 -3.23 43.06
CA HIS A 544 16.43 -3.04 43.89
C HIS A 544 15.51 -4.26 43.81
N PRO A 545 14.87 -4.67 44.92
CA PRO A 545 13.93 -5.77 44.90
C PRO A 545 12.80 -5.49 43.90
N PRO A 546 12.29 -6.54 43.21
CA PRO A 546 11.26 -6.41 42.19
C PRO A 546 9.97 -5.75 42.69
N HIS A 547 9.78 -5.56 44.00
CA HIS A 547 8.62 -4.89 44.63
C HIS A 547 8.75 -3.37 44.82
N SER A 548 9.82 -2.73 44.34
CA SER A 548 10.03 -1.28 44.49
C SER A 548 8.94 -0.43 43.81
N SER A 549 8.67 0.77 44.36
CA SER A 549 7.73 1.77 43.82
C SER A 549 8.03 2.15 42.36
N LEU A 550 9.31 2.21 41.96
CA LEU A 550 9.71 2.57 40.60
C LEU A 550 9.33 1.52 39.54
N ALA A 551 9.47 0.22 39.78
CA ALA A 551 9.06 -0.76 38.76
C ALA A 551 7.55 -0.75 38.48
N ARG A 552 6.73 -0.28 39.44
CA ARG A 552 5.31 0.00 39.21
C ARG A 552 5.12 1.21 38.26
N SER A 553 6.04 2.17 38.27
CA SER A 553 6.00 3.36 37.41
C SER A 553 6.14 3.02 35.93
N SER A 554 7.09 2.16 35.51
CA SER A 554 7.22 1.78 34.08
C SER A 554 5.95 1.12 33.50
N LEU A 555 5.32 0.22 34.28
CA LEU A 555 4.04 -0.38 33.91
C LEU A 555 2.92 0.65 33.91
N ALA A 556 2.86 1.55 34.90
CA ALA A 556 1.86 2.61 34.97
C ALA A 556 1.96 3.57 33.77
N PHE A 557 3.16 4.06 33.43
CA PHE A 557 3.39 4.91 32.26
C PHE A 557 3.08 4.17 30.95
N GLY A 558 3.55 2.93 30.79
CA GLY A 558 3.22 2.11 29.63
C GLY A 558 1.70 1.92 29.49
N SER A 559 1.02 1.61 30.59
CA SER A 559 -0.45 1.46 30.63
C SER A 559 -1.17 2.77 30.32
N LEU A 560 -0.66 3.91 30.78
CA LEU A 560 -1.20 5.23 30.47
C LEU A 560 -1.16 5.49 28.95
N PHE A 561 -0.01 5.29 28.31
CA PHE A 561 0.12 5.50 26.87
C PHE A 561 -0.69 4.50 26.04
N VAL A 562 -0.78 3.24 26.47
CA VAL A 562 -1.68 2.26 25.86
C VAL A 562 -3.14 2.70 26.00
N GLY A 563 -3.55 3.14 27.19
CA GLY A 563 -4.90 3.64 27.46
C GLY A 563 -5.24 4.88 26.62
N LEU A 564 -4.31 5.83 26.49
CA LEU A 564 -4.47 7.00 25.61
C LEU A 564 -4.60 6.59 24.15
N GLY A 565 -3.79 5.63 23.68
CA GLY A 565 -3.88 5.09 22.33
C GLY A 565 -5.24 4.46 22.04
N LEU A 566 -5.76 3.65 22.97
CA LEU A 566 -7.09 3.04 22.87
C LEU A 566 -8.22 4.08 22.97
N ALA A 567 -8.08 5.12 23.78
CA ALA A 567 -9.08 6.18 23.90
C ALA A 567 -9.19 7.03 22.63
N PHE A 568 -8.05 7.30 21.97
CA PHE A 568 -7.96 8.06 20.72
C PHE A 568 -7.96 7.19 19.47
N LEU A 569 -8.20 5.89 19.60
CA LEU A 569 -8.30 4.95 18.50
C LEU A 569 -9.08 5.50 17.28
N PRO A 570 -10.31 6.04 17.45
CA PRO A 570 -11.09 6.57 16.33
C PRO A 570 -10.43 7.65 15.49
N SER A 571 -9.41 8.34 16.02
CA SER A 571 -8.84 9.53 15.40
C SER A 571 -8.20 9.23 14.04
N ALA A 572 -7.63 8.05 13.82
CA ALA A 572 -6.78 7.79 12.66
C ALA A 572 -7.51 7.54 11.34
N GLY A 573 -8.84 7.52 11.30
CA GLY A 573 -9.55 7.43 10.03
C GLY A 573 -11.05 7.27 10.21
N TRP A 574 -11.82 7.74 9.23
CA TRP A 574 -13.28 7.86 9.30
C TRP A 574 -14.05 6.53 9.51
N ILE A 575 -13.41 5.37 9.30
CA ILE A 575 -14.02 4.04 9.53
C ILE A 575 -13.91 3.56 10.99
N LEU A 576 -13.02 4.16 11.79
CA LEU A 576 -12.72 3.74 13.17
C LEU A 576 -13.69 4.26 14.26
N PRO A 577 -14.36 5.42 14.10
CA PRO A 577 -15.25 5.98 15.13
C PRO A 577 -16.45 5.15 15.56
N SER A 578 -16.81 4.09 14.85
CA SER A 578 -17.88 3.18 15.29
C SER A 578 -17.37 1.75 15.45
N PHE A 579 -17.32 1.31 16.71
CA PHE A 579 -16.98 -0.05 17.09
C PHE A 579 -18.20 -0.95 17.03
N ASP A 580 -18.18 -1.98 16.17
CA ASP A 580 -19.32 -2.90 15.99
C ASP A 580 -18.88 -4.38 15.96
N ALA A 581 -18.63 -4.94 17.15
CA ALA A 581 -18.30 -6.35 17.30
C ALA A 581 -19.46 -7.29 16.95
N ASN A 582 -20.71 -6.80 16.92
CA ASN A 582 -21.89 -7.64 16.66
C ASN A 582 -21.91 -8.16 15.21
N VAL A 583 -21.41 -7.39 14.26
CA VAL A 583 -21.22 -7.83 12.86
C VAL A 583 -20.21 -8.97 12.79
N VAL A 584 -19.14 -8.87 13.57
CA VAL A 584 -18.04 -9.85 13.58
C VAL A 584 -18.49 -11.19 14.15
N VAL A 585 -19.33 -11.20 15.19
CA VAL A 585 -19.85 -12.44 15.80
C VAL A 585 -21.18 -12.92 15.19
N GLY A 586 -21.62 -12.35 14.07
CA GLY A 586 -22.83 -12.78 13.36
C GLY A 586 -24.16 -12.41 14.03
N LEU A 587 -24.14 -11.51 15.03
CA LEU A 587 -25.34 -10.99 15.68
C LEU A 587 -26.01 -9.87 14.89
N ARG A 588 -25.32 -9.31 13.89
CA ARG A 588 -25.85 -8.33 12.93
C ARG A 588 -25.51 -8.79 11.52
N ASP A 589 -26.47 -8.63 10.61
CA ASP A 589 -26.29 -9.01 9.21
C ASP A 589 -25.14 -8.22 8.56
N ARG A 590 -24.25 -8.97 7.89
CA ARG A 590 -23.04 -8.45 7.25
C ARG A 590 -23.38 -7.64 5.99
N ASP A 591 -24.37 -8.08 5.22
CA ASP A 591 -24.76 -7.41 3.98
C ASP A 591 -25.45 -6.09 4.29
N SER A 592 -26.33 -6.05 5.29
CA SER A 592 -26.90 -4.83 5.86
C SER A 592 -25.81 -3.85 6.31
N PHE A 593 -24.76 -4.33 6.98
CA PHE A 593 -23.62 -3.49 7.35
C PHE A 593 -22.94 -2.89 6.12
N ILE A 594 -22.61 -3.70 5.11
CA ILE A 594 -21.98 -3.24 3.87
C ILE A 594 -22.86 -2.22 3.16
N SER A 595 -24.15 -2.50 2.98
CA SER A 595 -25.10 -1.58 2.33
C SER A 595 -25.23 -0.26 3.07
N SER A 596 -25.07 -0.24 4.40
CA SER A 596 -25.13 1.01 5.19
C SER A 596 -23.84 1.83 5.16
N ARG A 597 -22.68 1.18 4.97
CA ARG A 597 -21.34 1.81 5.09
C ARG A 597 -20.71 2.10 3.74
N VAL A 598 -20.84 1.17 2.81
CA VAL A 598 -20.28 1.22 1.45
C VAL A 598 -21.35 0.78 0.46
N PRO A 599 -22.47 1.53 0.35
CA PRO A 599 -23.61 1.16 -0.49
C PRO A 599 -23.20 0.83 -1.94
N TYR A 600 -22.17 1.50 -2.44
CA TYR A 600 -21.57 1.31 -3.77
C TYR A 600 -21.22 -0.15 -4.13
N ARG A 601 -20.86 -0.98 -3.15
CA ARG A 601 -20.56 -2.40 -3.41
C ARG A 601 -21.79 -3.15 -3.93
N GLY A 602 -23.00 -2.71 -3.60
CA GLY A 602 -24.24 -3.24 -4.17
C GLY A 602 -24.38 -2.97 -5.67
N LEU A 603 -23.92 -1.80 -6.15
CA LEU A 603 -23.93 -1.47 -7.58
C LEU A 603 -22.93 -2.30 -8.38
N ILE A 604 -21.79 -2.66 -7.78
CA ILE A 604 -20.83 -3.61 -8.38
C ILE A 604 -21.49 -4.97 -8.59
N ASN A 605 -22.20 -5.47 -7.59
CA ASN A 605 -22.93 -6.73 -7.72
C ASN A 605 -23.99 -6.66 -8.85
N ALA A 606 -24.70 -5.53 -8.93
CA ALA A 606 -25.71 -5.31 -9.98
C ALA A 606 -25.08 -5.32 -11.39
N VAL A 607 -23.99 -4.57 -11.62
CA VAL A 607 -23.37 -4.54 -12.96
C VAL A 607 -22.73 -5.88 -13.32
N ASN A 608 -22.13 -6.59 -12.37
CA ASN A 608 -21.59 -7.93 -12.59
C ASN A 608 -22.68 -8.92 -13.01
N ALA A 609 -23.88 -8.82 -12.42
CA ALA A 609 -25.02 -9.66 -12.78
C ALA A 609 -25.62 -9.30 -14.16
N LEU A 610 -25.60 -8.03 -14.54
CA LEU A 610 -26.20 -7.54 -15.78
C LEU A 610 -25.29 -7.73 -17.01
N ALA A 611 -23.99 -7.46 -16.86
CA ALA A 611 -23.06 -7.37 -17.99
C ALA A 611 -21.72 -8.11 -17.78
N GLY A 612 -21.44 -8.61 -16.57
CA GLY A 612 -20.24 -9.39 -16.29
C GLY A 612 -18.96 -8.71 -16.75
N ARG A 613 -18.12 -9.44 -17.50
CA ARG A 613 -16.83 -8.94 -18.01
C ARG A 613 -16.94 -7.99 -19.19
N ASP A 614 -18.08 -7.95 -19.86
CA ASP A 614 -18.32 -7.08 -21.02
C ASP A 614 -18.63 -5.64 -20.58
N ALA A 615 -18.88 -5.43 -19.28
CA ALA A 615 -19.07 -4.12 -18.70
C ALA A 615 -17.80 -3.25 -18.82
N ARG A 616 -17.99 -1.98 -19.18
CA ARG A 616 -16.97 -0.93 -19.13
C ARG A 616 -17.52 0.18 -18.26
N VAL A 617 -17.08 0.19 -17.01
CA VAL A 617 -17.74 0.96 -15.95
C VAL A 617 -16.93 2.19 -15.59
N LEU A 618 -17.50 3.36 -15.85
CA LEU A 618 -17.00 4.64 -15.38
C LEU A 618 -17.51 4.92 -13.97
N ILE A 619 -16.60 5.18 -13.03
CA ILE A 619 -16.92 5.44 -11.62
C ILE A 619 -16.75 6.93 -11.34
N LEU A 620 -17.87 7.65 -11.18
CA LEU A 620 -17.93 9.07 -10.83
C LEU A 620 -18.26 9.22 -9.34
N GLY A 621 -17.22 9.31 -8.50
CA GLY A 621 -17.34 9.50 -7.06
C GLY A 621 -16.30 8.73 -6.28
N GLN A 622 -16.75 8.00 -5.25
CA GLN A 622 -15.83 7.22 -4.43
C GLN A 622 -15.20 6.10 -5.27
N PRO A 623 -13.85 5.92 -5.21
CA PRO A 623 -13.12 5.01 -6.06
C PRO A 623 -13.30 3.56 -5.58
N VAL A 624 -14.50 3.02 -5.75
CA VAL A 624 -14.88 1.66 -5.34
C VAL A 624 -14.91 0.79 -6.59
N GLY A 625 -13.78 0.14 -6.92
CA GLY A 625 -13.67 -0.76 -8.07
C GLY A 625 -13.52 -2.24 -7.69
N ALA A 626 -13.11 -2.54 -6.46
CA ALA A 626 -12.88 -3.90 -5.99
C ALA A 626 -14.14 -4.78 -6.13
N GLY A 627 -13.96 -5.94 -6.75
CA GLY A 627 -15.03 -6.92 -7.00
C GLY A 627 -15.71 -6.77 -8.36
N LEU A 628 -15.47 -5.69 -9.11
CA LEU A 628 -15.95 -5.56 -10.48
C LEU A 628 -15.31 -6.63 -11.38
N ALA A 629 -16.09 -7.31 -12.22
CA ALA A 629 -15.62 -8.37 -13.10
C ALA A 629 -14.68 -7.87 -14.22
N SER A 630 -14.77 -6.58 -14.56
CA SER A 630 -13.90 -5.84 -15.47
C SER A 630 -12.99 -4.87 -14.69
N MET A 631 -11.97 -4.32 -15.34
CA MET A 631 -11.23 -3.20 -14.75
C MET A 631 -12.10 -1.93 -14.68
N PRO A 632 -12.09 -1.20 -13.56
CA PRO A 632 -12.83 0.05 -13.42
C PRO A 632 -12.13 1.19 -14.17
N ILE A 633 -12.91 2.13 -14.71
CA ILE A 633 -12.42 3.40 -15.22
C ILE A 633 -12.82 4.48 -14.20
N TYR A 634 -11.85 5.15 -13.59
CA TYR A 634 -12.14 6.14 -12.55
C TYR A 634 -12.29 7.55 -13.12
N GLY A 635 -13.34 8.27 -12.75
CA GLY A 635 -13.48 9.70 -13.07
C GLY A 635 -12.74 10.63 -12.11
N VAL A 636 -11.69 10.14 -11.46
CA VAL A 636 -10.88 10.85 -10.46
C VAL A 636 -9.39 10.58 -10.73
N TRP A 637 -8.49 11.08 -9.88
CA TRP A 637 -7.03 11.02 -10.07
C TRP A 637 -6.44 9.61 -10.32
N TYR A 638 -7.18 8.53 -10.01
CA TYR A 638 -6.80 7.16 -10.37
C TYR A 638 -6.70 6.92 -11.89
N ASN A 639 -7.36 7.75 -12.70
CA ASN A 639 -7.20 7.82 -14.16
C ASN A 639 -7.19 9.31 -14.57
N PRO A 640 -6.00 9.96 -14.57
CA PRO A 640 -5.89 11.39 -14.85
C PRO A 640 -6.39 11.78 -16.23
N LYS A 641 -6.22 10.91 -17.24
CA LYS A 641 -6.69 11.14 -18.61
C LYS A 641 -8.20 11.36 -18.63
N VAL A 642 -8.96 10.36 -18.18
CA VAL A 642 -10.43 10.44 -18.19
C VAL A 642 -10.93 11.53 -17.23
N SER A 643 -10.28 11.69 -16.07
CA SER A 643 -10.63 12.76 -15.12
C SER A 643 -10.46 14.15 -15.74
N GLN A 644 -9.39 14.39 -16.52
CA GLN A 644 -9.12 15.67 -17.16
C GLN A 644 -10.02 15.88 -18.38
N GLU A 645 -10.28 14.84 -19.18
CA GLU A 645 -11.22 14.88 -20.30
C GLU A 645 -12.63 15.27 -19.84
N LEU A 646 -13.10 14.68 -18.74
CA LEU A 646 -14.40 15.01 -18.14
C LEU A 646 -14.42 16.42 -17.55
N ALA A 647 -13.30 16.89 -16.96
CA ALA A 647 -13.20 18.24 -16.41
C ALA A 647 -13.18 19.32 -17.51
N ASN A 648 -12.54 19.03 -18.65
CA ASN A 648 -12.42 19.95 -19.79
C ASN A 648 -13.66 19.93 -20.71
N ALA A 649 -14.52 18.92 -20.59
CA ALA A 649 -15.77 18.85 -21.35
C ALA A 649 -16.70 20.01 -20.96
N SER A 650 -16.91 20.95 -21.90
CA SER A 650 -17.74 22.15 -21.70
C SER A 650 -19.20 21.96 -22.14
N SER A 651 -19.50 20.92 -22.92
CA SER A 651 -20.83 20.62 -23.46
C SER A 651 -21.24 19.16 -23.25
N VAL A 652 -22.55 18.88 -23.38
CA VAL A 652 -23.10 17.51 -23.28
C VAL A 652 -22.51 16.62 -24.37
N ASP A 653 -22.35 17.15 -25.59
CA ASP A 653 -21.71 16.44 -26.70
C ASP A 653 -20.24 16.13 -26.43
N ALA A 654 -19.50 17.06 -25.81
CA ALA A 654 -18.12 16.80 -25.41
C ALA A 654 -18.03 15.67 -24.38
N ALA A 655 -18.93 15.65 -23.38
CA ALA A 655 -19.00 14.55 -22.42
C ALA A 655 -19.40 13.22 -23.08
N ALA A 656 -20.36 13.24 -24.01
CA ALA A 656 -20.77 12.08 -24.80
C ALA A 656 -19.61 11.49 -25.61
N LEU A 657 -18.78 12.35 -26.21
CA LEU A 657 -17.59 11.93 -26.93
C LEU A 657 -16.57 11.23 -26.01
N VAL A 658 -16.39 11.69 -24.77
CA VAL A 658 -15.52 11.03 -23.78
C VAL A 658 -16.03 9.62 -23.44
N LEU A 659 -17.32 9.47 -23.17
CA LEU A 659 -17.96 8.17 -22.92
C LEU A 659 -17.81 7.24 -24.12
N HIS A 660 -18.05 7.76 -25.33
CA HIS A 660 -17.95 7.01 -26.58
C HIS A 660 -16.52 6.51 -26.84
N ARG A 661 -15.52 7.40 -26.79
CA ARG A 661 -14.09 7.06 -27.00
C ARG A 661 -13.60 6.00 -26.03
N ASN A 662 -14.01 6.08 -24.76
CA ASN A 662 -13.64 5.10 -23.73
C ASN A 662 -14.53 3.85 -23.73
N ARG A 663 -15.51 3.75 -24.65
CA ARG A 663 -16.48 2.66 -24.81
C ARG A 663 -17.23 2.38 -23.51
N ILE A 664 -17.60 3.42 -22.78
CA ILE A 664 -18.30 3.26 -21.51
C ILE A 664 -19.70 2.72 -21.77
N THR A 665 -20.04 1.62 -21.10
CA THR A 665 -21.38 1.00 -21.16
C THR A 665 -22.20 1.26 -19.90
N HIS A 666 -21.51 1.54 -18.78
CA HIS A 666 -22.14 1.75 -17.50
C HIS A 666 -21.46 2.91 -16.76
N VAL A 667 -22.25 3.72 -16.07
CA VAL A 667 -21.74 4.82 -15.24
C VAL A 667 -22.29 4.71 -13.83
N PHE A 668 -21.40 4.58 -12.86
CA PHE A 668 -21.74 4.82 -11.47
C PHE A 668 -21.66 6.32 -11.22
N TRP A 669 -22.77 6.91 -10.78
CA TRP A 669 -22.81 8.33 -10.46
C TRP A 669 -23.34 8.54 -9.04
N ARG A 670 -22.54 9.25 -8.23
CA ARG A 670 -22.98 9.80 -6.95
C ARG A 670 -23.32 11.29 -7.11
N PRO A 671 -24.55 11.72 -6.81
CA PRO A 671 -24.90 13.14 -6.69
C PRO A 671 -23.94 13.85 -5.72
N GLY A 672 -23.41 15.01 -6.13
CA GLY A 672 -22.43 15.77 -5.36
C GLY A 672 -20.96 15.36 -5.58
N ALA A 673 -20.66 14.19 -6.14
CA ALA A 673 -19.30 13.85 -6.56
C ALA A 673 -18.85 14.66 -7.78
N VAL A 674 -19.81 14.96 -8.66
CA VAL A 674 -19.65 15.84 -9.80
C VAL A 674 -20.76 16.90 -9.69
N PRO A 675 -20.49 18.19 -9.93
CA PRO A 675 -21.53 19.22 -9.90
C PRO A 675 -22.69 18.84 -10.83
N ASP A 676 -23.94 19.02 -10.39
CA ASP A 676 -25.13 18.70 -11.19
C ASP A 676 -25.18 19.43 -12.54
N LYS A 677 -24.52 20.60 -12.61
CA LYS A 677 -24.40 21.41 -13.83
C LYS A 677 -23.33 20.90 -14.78
N ALA A 678 -22.43 20.03 -14.33
CA ALA A 678 -21.39 19.47 -15.17
C ALA A 678 -22.02 18.74 -16.36
N PRO A 679 -21.45 18.83 -17.57
CA PRO A 679 -22.07 18.25 -18.75
C PRO A 679 -22.31 16.75 -18.66
N ILE A 680 -21.42 15.99 -18.00
CA ILE A 680 -21.60 14.56 -17.77
C ILE A 680 -22.85 14.25 -16.91
N ALA A 681 -23.11 15.06 -15.87
CA ALA A 681 -24.30 14.88 -15.03
C ALA A 681 -25.59 15.19 -15.82
N ARG A 682 -25.57 16.21 -16.66
CA ARG A 682 -26.70 16.54 -17.55
C ARG A 682 -26.95 15.42 -18.58
N LEU A 683 -25.89 14.91 -19.20
CA LEU A 683 -25.96 13.80 -20.15
C LEU A 683 -26.59 12.55 -19.54
N LEU A 684 -26.16 12.16 -18.34
CA LEU A 684 -26.73 11.00 -17.64
C LEU A 684 -28.22 11.19 -17.34
N LYS A 685 -28.64 12.39 -16.92
CA LYS A 685 -30.05 12.71 -16.68
C LYS A 685 -30.89 12.71 -17.95
N GLN A 686 -30.31 13.09 -19.09
CA GLN A 686 -31.01 13.21 -20.38
C GLN A 686 -31.08 11.88 -21.14
N SER A 687 -30.02 11.06 -21.09
CA SER A 687 -29.82 9.92 -21.99
C SER A 687 -29.42 8.62 -21.27
N GLY A 688 -29.09 8.68 -19.98
CA GLY A 688 -28.76 7.48 -19.20
C GLY A 688 -30.01 6.72 -18.77
N THR A 689 -29.97 5.39 -18.83
CA THR A 689 -31.03 4.52 -18.31
C THR A 689 -30.68 4.09 -16.89
N PRO A 690 -31.42 4.50 -15.83
CA PRO A 690 -31.14 4.04 -14.48
C PRO A 690 -31.44 2.54 -14.36
N LEU A 691 -30.44 1.75 -13.97
CA LEU A 691 -30.54 0.29 -13.86
C LEU A 691 -30.66 -0.18 -12.41
N ALA A 692 -29.98 0.51 -11.49
CA ALA A 692 -30.01 0.23 -10.06
C ALA A 692 -29.66 1.48 -9.25
N SER A 693 -30.06 1.54 -7.99
CA SER A 693 -29.69 2.61 -7.06
C SER A 693 -29.45 2.07 -5.65
N THR A 694 -28.63 2.78 -4.89
CA THR A 694 -28.35 2.46 -3.49
C THR A 694 -27.93 3.72 -2.74
N GLY A 695 -28.70 4.09 -1.71
CA GLY A 695 -28.54 5.37 -1.03
C GLY A 695 -28.68 6.54 -2.01
N ASP A 696 -27.64 7.37 -2.11
CA ASP A 696 -27.54 8.48 -3.06
C ASP A 696 -26.98 8.05 -4.43
N ALA A 697 -26.36 6.87 -4.57
CA ALA A 697 -25.68 6.45 -5.79
C ALA A 697 -26.62 5.75 -6.79
N ILE A 698 -26.41 6.01 -8.08
CA ILE A 698 -27.19 5.44 -9.17
C ILE A 698 -26.24 4.79 -10.19
N LEU A 699 -26.59 3.59 -10.64
CA LEU A 699 -25.98 2.93 -11.79
C LEU A 699 -26.82 3.24 -13.04
N TYR A 700 -26.19 3.85 -14.03
CA TYR A 700 -26.77 4.08 -15.35
C TYR A 700 -26.20 3.09 -16.36
N GLY A 701 -27.07 2.54 -17.20
CA GLY A 701 -26.71 2.00 -18.49
C GLY A 701 -26.62 3.15 -19.50
N VAL A 702 -25.56 3.15 -20.29
CA VAL A 702 -25.33 4.16 -21.32
C VAL A 702 -25.06 3.48 -22.66
N SER A 703 -25.76 3.92 -23.68
CA SER A 703 -25.52 3.59 -25.08
C SER A 703 -25.50 4.90 -25.84
N ILE A 704 -24.39 5.62 -25.74
CA ILE A 704 -24.29 7.00 -26.23
C ILE A 704 -23.51 6.96 -27.55
N PRO A 705 -24.20 7.17 -28.68
CA PRO A 705 -23.52 7.24 -29.95
C PRO A 705 -22.64 8.49 -30.00
N ALA A 706 -21.62 8.49 -30.87
CA ALA A 706 -20.85 9.70 -31.13
C ALA A 706 -21.78 10.85 -31.56
N PRO A 707 -21.61 12.08 -31.05
CA PRO A 707 -22.42 13.22 -31.49
C PRO A 707 -22.19 13.55 -32.98
N ASN A 708 -23.18 14.13 -33.64
CA ASN A 708 -22.99 14.67 -34.99
C ASN A 708 -22.03 15.87 -34.95
N GLY A 709 -21.24 16.04 -36.00
CA GLY A 709 -20.11 16.97 -36.06
C GLY A 709 -18.91 16.59 -35.19
N ALA A 710 -18.95 15.48 -34.43
CA ALA A 710 -17.84 15.11 -33.56
C ALA A 710 -16.67 14.56 -34.36
N ASN A 711 -15.47 15.11 -34.09
CA ASN A 711 -14.24 14.50 -34.55
C ASN A 711 -13.87 13.32 -33.63
N LEU A 712 -13.77 12.13 -34.21
CA LEU A 712 -13.42 10.91 -33.51
C LEU A 712 -11.91 10.81 -33.22
N LEU A 713 -11.09 11.60 -33.93
CA LEU A 713 -9.65 11.71 -33.70
C LEU A 713 -9.30 12.73 -32.61
N GLU A 714 -8.20 12.49 -31.90
CA GLU A 714 -7.63 13.30 -30.84
C GLU A 714 -6.40 14.07 -31.35
N ASN A 715 -6.15 15.28 -30.82
CA ASN A 715 -5.04 16.15 -31.23
C ASN A 715 -4.97 16.33 -32.77
N SER A 716 -6.13 16.55 -33.39
CA SER A 716 -6.29 16.63 -34.86
C SER A 716 -5.64 17.84 -35.50
N SER A 717 -5.33 18.88 -34.73
CA SER A 717 -4.62 20.10 -35.16
C SER A 717 -3.14 20.07 -34.82
N PHE A 718 -2.66 18.97 -34.22
CA PHE A 718 -1.27 18.80 -33.78
C PHE A 718 -0.82 19.91 -32.80
N SER A 719 -1.76 20.53 -32.07
CA SER A 719 -1.47 21.59 -31.11
C SER A 719 -0.56 21.12 -29.98
N ASP A 720 -0.65 19.83 -29.63
CA ASP A 720 0.21 19.16 -28.66
C ASP A 720 1.27 18.30 -29.37
N GLY A 721 1.69 18.72 -30.57
CA GLY A 721 2.64 18.00 -31.42
C GLY A 721 2.07 16.66 -31.92
N LEU A 722 2.87 15.60 -31.83
CA LEU A 722 2.48 14.23 -32.22
C LEU A 722 1.93 13.39 -31.06
N GLU A 723 1.55 14.02 -29.94
CA GLU A 723 0.92 13.27 -28.85
C GLU A 723 -0.32 12.54 -29.37
N ARG A 724 -0.45 11.25 -29.00
CA ARG A 724 -1.55 10.33 -29.40
C ARG A 724 -1.53 9.89 -30.86
N TRP A 725 -0.45 10.15 -31.59
CA TRP A 725 -0.26 9.69 -32.96
C TRP A 725 0.89 8.69 -33.04
N ASP A 726 0.59 7.48 -33.54
CA ASP A 726 1.62 6.53 -33.96
C ASP A 726 2.30 7.10 -35.19
N ASN A 727 3.59 7.39 -35.10
CA ASN A 727 4.33 8.04 -36.18
C ASN A 727 5.59 7.26 -36.55
N VAL A 728 5.90 7.22 -37.84
CA VAL A 728 7.11 6.59 -38.39
C VAL A 728 7.73 7.57 -39.37
N GLY A 729 9.03 7.85 -39.20
CA GLY A 729 9.80 8.67 -40.13
C GLY A 729 9.52 10.17 -40.09
N VAL A 730 8.75 10.68 -39.12
CA VAL A 730 8.46 12.13 -38.98
C VAL A 730 9.57 12.81 -38.17
N SER A 731 10.26 13.80 -38.77
CA SER A 731 11.33 14.55 -38.09
C SER A 731 10.76 15.64 -37.18
N GLN A 732 11.22 15.69 -35.91
CA GLN A 732 10.82 16.69 -34.92
C GLN A 732 11.12 18.12 -35.40
N GLN A 733 10.09 18.91 -35.73
CA GLN A 733 10.12 20.35 -35.48
C GLN A 733 8.72 21.00 -35.55
N ALA A 734 7.99 20.86 -34.44
CA ALA A 734 7.26 21.93 -33.77
C ALA A 734 6.69 21.27 -32.51
N GLN A 735 7.02 21.78 -31.32
CA GLN A 735 6.38 21.27 -30.10
C GLN A 735 4.86 21.52 -30.10
N HIS A 736 4.37 22.37 -31.01
CA HIS A 736 2.96 22.77 -31.14
C HIS A 736 2.65 23.20 -32.59
N GLY A 737 1.58 22.68 -33.20
CA GLY A 737 1.08 23.10 -34.52
C GLY A 737 1.39 22.13 -35.67
N PRO A 738 1.22 22.56 -36.94
CA PRO A 738 1.37 21.73 -38.13
C PRO A 738 2.69 20.94 -38.17
N ILE A 739 2.64 19.72 -38.70
CA ILE A 739 3.78 18.79 -38.71
C ILE A 739 4.36 18.63 -40.13
N THR A 740 5.69 18.70 -40.25
CA THR A 740 6.37 18.42 -41.53
C THR A 740 6.65 16.93 -41.66
N MET A 741 6.12 16.32 -42.71
CA MET A 741 6.19 14.89 -42.99
C MET A 741 7.09 14.64 -44.21
N PRO A 742 8.28 14.03 -44.04
CA PRO A 742 9.15 13.69 -45.17
C PRO A 742 8.63 12.46 -45.93
N PRO A 743 9.16 12.18 -47.14
CA PRO A 743 8.82 10.99 -47.90
C PRO A 743 9.08 9.69 -47.12
N GLY A 744 8.17 8.72 -47.26
CA GLY A 744 8.19 7.46 -46.51
C GLY A 744 7.65 7.57 -45.07
N SER A 745 7.24 8.77 -44.62
CA SER A 745 6.67 8.95 -43.29
C SER A 745 5.18 8.68 -43.23
N ARG A 746 4.69 8.27 -42.05
CA ARG A 746 3.26 8.08 -41.78
C ARG A 746 2.91 8.46 -40.35
N ILE A 747 1.67 8.91 -40.17
CA ILE A 747 1.02 9.00 -38.87
C ILE A 747 -0.26 8.17 -38.85
N ALA A 748 -0.64 7.67 -37.69
CA ALA A 748 -1.85 6.89 -37.51
C ALA A 748 -2.49 7.10 -36.14
N GLN A 749 -3.81 6.97 -36.07
CA GLN A 749 -4.56 6.94 -34.82
C GLN A 749 -5.79 6.04 -34.93
N ALA A 750 -6.12 5.34 -33.84
CA ALA A 750 -7.31 4.52 -33.76
C ALA A 750 -8.52 5.33 -33.26
N ALA A 751 -9.69 5.14 -33.88
CA ALA A 751 -10.97 5.71 -33.49
C ALA A 751 -12.01 4.62 -33.26
N VAL A 752 -12.87 4.79 -32.25
CA VAL A 752 -14.08 3.97 -32.09
C VAL A 752 -15.10 4.42 -33.11
N VAL A 753 -15.73 3.48 -33.82
CA VAL A 753 -16.65 3.78 -34.92
C VAL A 753 -17.94 3.00 -34.82
N GLU A 754 -19.00 3.58 -35.37
CA GLU A 754 -20.36 3.04 -35.45
C GLU A 754 -20.72 2.69 -36.89
N ASP A 755 -21.85 2.02 -37.09
CA ASP A 755 -22.42 1.76 -38.42
C ASP A 755 -23.08 3.02 -38.99
N THR A 756 -22.29 4.09 -39.13
CA THR A 756 -22.71 5.39 -39.67
C THR A 756 -21.65 5.92 -40.61
N THR A 757 -22.05 6.63 -41.66
CA THR A 757 -21.11 7.31 -42.57
C THR A 757 -20.23 8.30 -41.79
N LEU A 758 -18.94 8.31 -42.08
CA LEU A 758 -17.94 9.20 -41.52
C LEU A 758 -17.28 10.01 -42.63
N VAL A 759 -16.69 11.13 -42.27
CA VAL A 759 -15.96 12.01 -43.19
C VAL A 759 -14.52 12.09 -42.71
N TYR A 760 -13.60 11.53 -43.49
CA TYR A 760 -12.17 11.77 -43.32
C TYR A 760 -11.83 13.13 -43.91
N GLU A 761 -11.15 13.98 -43.14
CA GLU A 761 -10.68 15.28 -43.60
C GLU A 761 -9.21 15.48 -43.24
N ALA A 762 -8.38 15.74 -44.26
CA ALA A 762 -6.98 16.14 -44.06
C ALA A 762 -6.74 17.50 -44.69
N SER A 763 -5.98 18.37 -44.04
CA SER A 763 -5.52 19.66 -44.59
C SER A 763 -4.00 19.72 -44.51
N PHE A 764 -3.35 19.96 -45.65
CA PHE A 764 -1.89 19.93 -45.77
C PHE A 764 -1.35 20.92 -46.81
N LEU A 765 -0.10 21.33 -46.66
CA LEU A 765 0.62 22.21 -47.58
C LEU A 765 1.62 21.39 -48.40
N CYS A 766 1.46 21.44 -49.73
CA CYS A 766 2.41 20.88 -50.68
C CYS A 766 3.58 21.85 -50.92
N GLY A 767 4.79 21.32 -51.04
CA GLY A 767 5.99 22.08 -51.45
C GLY A 767 6.07 22.32 -52.96
N ASP A 768 7.17 22.93 -53.39
CA ASP A 768 7.40 23.28 -54.81
C ASP A 768 7.62 22.04 -55.70
N ASP A 769 8.23 20.99 -55.15
CA ASP A 769 8.44 19.72 -55.83
C ASP A 769 7.24 18.78 -55.65
N PRO A 770 6.90 17.93 -56.64
CA PRO A 770 5.78 17.00 -56.53
C PRO A 770 5.93 16.00 -55.37
N ALA A 771 4.81 15.67 -54.73
CA ALA A 771 4.74 14.66 -53.67
C ALA A 771 3.46 13.83 -53.80
N THR A 772 3.52 12.55 -53.44
CA THR A 772 2.32 11.71 -53.37
C THR A 772 2.00 11.44 -51.91
N VAL A 773 0.82 11.86 -51.47
CA VAL A 773 0.28 11.58 -50.13
C VAL A 773 -0.81 10.54 -50.22
N GLY A 774 -1.13 9.87 -49.11
CA GLY A 774 -2.21 8.90 -49.06
C GLY A 774 -3.03 9.01 -47.78
N ALA A 775 -4.35 9.05 -47.97
CA ALA A 775 -5.32 8.84 -46.91
C ALA A 775 -5.66 7.35 -46.87
N GLN A 776 -5.53 6.70 -45.71
CA GLN A 776 -5.90 5.29 -45.56
C GLN A 776 -6.66 5.05 -44.26
N VAL A 777 -7.68 4.20 -44.30
CA VAL A 777 -8.43 3.75 -43.12
C VAL A 777 -8.53 2.23 -43.15
N ASN A 778 -8.02 1.60 -42.09
CA ASN A 778 -8.18 0.18 -41.86
C ASN A 778 -9.33 -0.03 -40.88
N TRP A 779 -10.36 -0.78 -41.28
CA TRP A 779 -11.49 -1.12 -40.42
C TRP A 779 -11.20 -2.41 -39.68
N LEU A 780 -11.38 -2.41 -38.36
CA LEU A 780 -11.14 -3.56 -37.51
C LEU A 780 -12.42 -3.98 -36.80
N ASP A 781 -12.64 -5.29 -36.68
CA ASP A 781 -13.70 -5.86 -35.86
C ASP A 781 -13.39 -5.80 -34.35
N SER A 782 -14.29 -6.34 -33.52
CA SER A 782 -14.11 -6.41 -32.06
C SER A 782 -12.91 -7.26 -31.62
N SER A 783 -12.40 -8.16 -32.47
CA SER A 783 -11.22 -8.98 -32.22
C SER A 783 -9.90 -8.34 -32.67
N GLY A 784 -9.97 -7.13 -33.26
CA GLY A 784 -8.81 -6.42 -33.79
C GLY A 784 -8.36 -6.92 -35.15
N ARG A 785 -9.15 -7.73 -35.86
CA ARG A 785 -8.84 -8.18 -37.21
C ARG A 785 -9.30 -7.14 -38.23
N ILE A 786 -8.46 -6.89 -39.23
CA ILE A 786 -8.81 -6.00 -40.34
C ILE A 786 -9.91 -6.68 -41.16
N VAL A 787 -11.05 -6.01 -41.28
CA VAL A 787 -12.22 -6.46 -42.05
C VAL A 787 -12.32 -5.77 -43.40
N ASP A 788 -11.77 -4.56 -43.54
CA ASP A 788 -11.73 -3.81 -44.80
C ASP A 788 -10.64 -2.72 -44.74
N VAL A 789 -10.20 -2.23 -45.90
CA VAL A 789 -9.20 -1.16 -46.04
C VAL A 789 -9.62 -0.22 -47.16
N VAL A 790 -9.73 1.07 -46.83
CA VAL A 790 -9.93 2.15 -47.80
C VAL A 790 -8.64 2.93 -47.92
N SER A 791 -8.09 3.08 -49.12
CA SER A 791 -6.91 3.91 -49.37
C SER A 791 -7.11 4.78 -50.61
N ARG A 792 -6.72 6.05 -50.52
CA ARG A 792 -6.80 7.03 -51.60
C ARG A 792 -5.51 7.84 -51.67
N PRO A 793 -4.62 7.53 -52.62
CA PRO A 793 -3.45 8.36 -52.90
C PRO A 793 -3.88 9.65 -53.62
N GLU A 794 -3.18 10.74 -53.33
CA GLU A 794 -3.37 12.06 -53.92
C GLU A 794 -2.01 12.69 -54.22
N THR A 795 -1.84 13.24 -55.43
CA THR A 795 -0.57 13.86 -55.85
C THR A 795 -0.62 15.38 -55.70
N CYS A 796 0.37 15.93 -55.02
CA CYS A 796 0.75 17.34 -55.03
C CYS A 796 1.43 17.64 -56.38
N THR A 797 0.76 18.40 -57.26
CA THR A 797 1.30 18.81 -58.56
C THR A 797 1.74 20.28 -58.60
N ALA A 798 1.43 21.06 -57.56
CA ALA A 798 1.79 22.46 -57.40
C ALA A 798 1.84 22.83 -55.90
N PRO A 799 2.67 23.81 -55.51
CA PRO A 799 2.74 24.29 -54.13
C PRO A 799 1.44 24.96 -53.70
N GLY A 800 1.07 24.79 -52.43
CA GLY A 800 -0.11 25.41 -51.84
C GLY A 800 -0.88 24.51 -50.88
N ARG A 801 -1.87 25.10 -50.21
CA ARG A 801 -2.76 24.39 -49.27
C ARG A 801 -3.76 23.53 -50.04
N LYS A 802 -3.80 22.24 -49.71
CA LYS A 802 -4.80 21.28 -50.18
C LYS A 802 -5.61 20.75 -49.01
N ALA A 803 -6.83 20.33 -49.31
CA ALA A 803 -7.69 19.59 -48.39
C ALA A 803 -8.23 18.35 -49.09
N SER A 804 -8.17 17.21 -48.40
CA SER A 804 -8.68 15.93 -48.89
C SER A 804 -9.84 15.51 -48.02
N THR A 805 -11.00 15.28 -48.65
CA THR A 805 -12.23 14.89 -47.96
C THR A 805 -12.77 13.59 -48.56
N ILE A 806 -12.97 12.58 -47.71
CA ILE A 806 -13.43 11.26 -48.15
C ILE A 806 -14.62 10.83 -47.29
N ALA A 807 -15.77 10.60 -47.92
CA ALA A 807 -16.90 9.94 -47.28
C ALA A 807 -16.60 8.44 -47.15
N LEU A 808 -16.78 7.91 -45.95
CA LEU A 808 -16.42 6.56 -45.56
C LEU A 808 -17.63 5.88 -44.91
N THR A 809 -17.96 4.67 -45.32
CA THR A 809 -19.01 3.87 -44.66
C THR A 809 -18.36 2.66 -44.01
N PRO A 810 -18.35 2.57 -42.67
CA PRO A 810 -17.75 1.44 -41.97
C PRO A 810 -18.48 0.13 -42.32
N PRO A 811 -17.79 -1.01 -42.49
CA PRO A 811 -18.44 -2.31 -42.54
C PRO A 811 -19.25 -2.56 -41.25
N ARG A 812 -20.39 -3.26 -41.34
CA ARG A 812 -21.26 -3.53 -40.17
C ARG A 812 -20.54 -4.19 -38.98
N SER A 813 -19.53 -5.00 -39.26
CA SER A 813 -18.70 -5.68 -38.24
C SER A 813 -17.60 -4.79 -37.65
N ALA A 814 -17.30 -3.65 -38.27
CA ALA A 814 -16.26 -2.73 -37.80
C ALA A 814 -16.64 -2.09 -36.46
N ARG A 815 -15.65 -1.98 -35.58
CA ARG A 815 -15.77 -1.33 -34.26
C ARG A 815 -14.65 -0.32 -34.02
N THR A 816 -13.56 -0.44 -34.76
CA THR A 816 -12.41 0.46 -34.68
C THR A 816 -11.95 0.81 -36.09
N ALA A 817 -11.53 2.06 -36.29
CA ALA A 817 -10.87 2.51 -37.51
C ALA A 817 -9.45 2.93 -37.17
N PHE A 818 -8.45 2.36 -37.83
CA PHE A 818 -7.09 2.90 -37.82
C PHE A 818 -6.97 3.86 -38.99
N VAL A 819 -6.87 5.16 -38.69
CA VAL A 819 -6.82 6.25 -39.66
C VAL A 819 -5.38 6.66 -39.87
N TYR A 820 -4.94 6.70 -41.13
CA TYR A 820 -3.58 6.99 -41.55
C TYR A 820 -3.53 8.20 -42.48
N PHE A 821 -2.48 9.00 -42.32
CA PHE A 821 -1.98 9.91 -43.33
C PHE A 821 -0.50 9.59 -43.58
N HIS A 822 -0.10 9.44 -44.83
CA HIS A 822 1.26 9.10 -45.18
C HIS A 822 1.76 9.85 -46.41
N VAL A 823 3.06 10.15 -46.43
CA VAL A 823 3.75 10.70 -47.60
C VAL A 823 4.48 9.54 -48.25
N ILE A 824 3.97 9.07 -49.39
CA ILE A 824 4.48 7.87 -50.08
C ILE A 824 5.87 8.16 -50.65
N GLU A 825 5.99 9.24 -51.43
CA GLU A 825 7.19 9.60 -52.19
C GLU A 825 7.18 11.08 -52.59
N GLY A 826 8.33 11.61 -53.03
CA GLY A 826 8.46 12.99 -53.54
C GLY A 826 9.04 13.98 -52.52
N SER A 827 8.42 15.15 -52.36
CA SER A 827 8.87 16.21 -51.43
C SER A 827 8.15 16.14 -50.06
N PRO A 828 8.71 16.74 -48.98
CA PRO A 828 8.04 16.83 -47.69
C PRO A 828 6.73 17.62 -47.75
N VAL A 829 5.73 17.20 -46.96
CA VAL A 829 4.41 17.84 -46.88
C VAL A 829 4.16 18.32 -45.46
N VAL A 830 3.58 19.50 -45.28
CA VAL A 830 3.19 20.00 -43.94
C VAL A 830 1.73 19.66 -43.68
N LEU A 831 1.45 18.73 -42.77
CA LEU A 831 0.09 18.37 -42.37
C LEU A 831 -0.39 19.31 -41.27
N GLU A 832 -1.44 20.07 -41.54
CA GLU A 832 -2.02 21.05 -40.61
C GLU A 832 -3.17 20.46 -39.79
N LYS A 833 -3.94 19.55 -40.37
CA LYS A 833 -5.13 18.99 -39.73
C LYS A 833 -5.46 17.59 -40.23
N LEU A 834 -5.89 16.70 -39.35
CA LEU A 834 -6.44 15.39 -39.70
C LEU A 834 -7.62 15.01 -38.79
N MET A 835 -8.78 14.76 -39.38
CA MET A 835 -10.03 14.46 -38.68
C MET A 835 -10.76 13.25 -39.26
N LEU A 836 -11.55 12.60 -38.41
CA LEU A 836 -12.58 11.64 -38.79
C LEU A 836 -13.87 12.10 -38.15
N VAL A 837 -14.73 12.77 -38.91
CA VAL A 837 -15.93 13.44 -38.42
C VAL A 837 -17.14 12.54 -38.62
N LYS A 838 -18.00 12.41 -37.61
CA LYS A 838 -19.35 11.91 -37.81
C LYS A 838 -20.21 13.10 -38.30
N PRO A 839 -20.68 13.11 -39.55
CA PRO A 839 -21.40 14.24 -40.12
C PRO A 839 -22.73 14.54 -39.42
#